data_AF-A0AAD5BDV4-F1
#
_entry.id   AF-A0AAD5BDV4-F1
#
_cell.length_a   1.000
_cell.length_b   1.000
_cell.length_c   1.000
_cell.angle_alpha   90.00
_cell.angle_beta   90.00
_cell.angle_gamma   90.00
#
_symmetry.space_group_name_H-M   'P 1'
#
loop_
_entity.id
_entity.type
_entity.pdbx_description
1 polymer ?
#
loop_
_entity_poly.entity_id
_entity_poly.type
_entity_poly.pdbx_seq_one_letter_code
_entity_poly.pdbx_strand_id
1 'polypeptide(L)'
;MSTDLVFVKDISATAITGKDAWNRPTPQPITISVYLNTDFHKASVTDNLKYSVNYAVLTRHISDFLKSNEHRNFKSLGSIAEAVSQIALDEKSGGSEIAKVVVKSPKSEIRADCVEYELVRSRVDRLTNYDAYNVTKLRLLTIIGVFTFERLQKQIVDVDLKIKITKDDPKLDFHKVVGDIVQYVESSNFKTVEALVFKIGQLTFQNHHGVGIESVDARVTKPNAFSHVEGVGVSSLMTPRNFVDVEPLTLEYSRQGNGGFNLPVENEATQGYKGKHIAYIAIGSNINQLENITKALEKLKAYDITLESTSSMYISKPMYHLDQPDFFNAAAKVSFSGYSPHKLLEILKEIEYQHLARVKEIENGPRTIDLDLLLYDNVQINTSDLIVPHKSMLERTFVLQPLCELLPPDQTHPISAEPFHDHLSQLLRDKPDDHVQTDSSLLQLVPVPRISTKDNVMRFDQVNYKSPTLIMGILNMTPDSFSDGGKYYSSSLDNIVGEAARLVQQGAQIIDIGGVSTRPGSVEPSEEEEIERVLPLVQKIRESRDAALANILISIDTYRSNVARKCLEAGADIINDISMGRYDERIFQVVAEYGCPYIMNHSRGTPQTMSKLTKYEPNKNDDIVEYLIDPKSGQQENVNNPELSNFLNGVSRELSLQILKSFKYGVKKWQIILDPGVGFAKSLKQNLAIVANSSYFKKYSIQVNLQDKEGRDTSIQTQSSSYLSFNGMSVLIGTSRKKFLGTVTGKLNTPSDRAMATAATVTSSIQQHADFVRVHDVDKCKDVVITSDAIYKDVF
;
A
#
# COMPACT_ATOMS: atom_id res chain seq x y z
N MET A 1 41.74 -39.16 16.04
CA MET A 1 42.09 -38.69 17.39
C MET A 1 40.81 -38.72 18.19
N SER A 2 40.78 -39.35 19.38
CA SER A 2 39.55 -39.40 20.17
C SER A 2 39.10 -37.96 20.51
N THR A 3 37.79 -37.73 20.47
CA THR A 3 37.11 -36.44 20.72
C THR A 3 36.58 -36.37 22.15
N ASP A 4 37.25 -37.07 23.04
CA ASP A 4 36.85 -37.23 24.43
C ASP A 4 37.23 -35.96 25.21
N LEU A 5 36.27 -35.39 25.92
CA LEU A 5 36.36 -34.07 26.53
C LEU A 5 36.17 -34.15 28.05
N VAL A 6 37.20 -33.77 28.80
CA VAL A 6 37.10 -33.54 30.25
C VAL A 6 36.98 -32.04 30.49
N PHE A 7 36.01 -31.61 31.30
CA PHE A 7 35.79 -30.19 31.55
C PHE A 7 35.63 -29.88 33.04
N VAL A 8 36.10 -28.68 33.42
CA VAL A 8 35.85 -28.05 34.71
C VAL A 8 35.21 -26.70 34.42
N LYS A 9 34.03 -26.43 34.98
CA LYS A 9 33.26 -25.23 34.70
C LYS A 9 33.22 -24.28 35.89
N ASP A 10 33.22 -22.99 35.57
CA ASP A 10 32.89 -21.88 36.46
C ASP A 10 33.64 -21.86 37.81
N ILE A 11 34.95 -22.12 37.78
CA ILE A 11 35.84 -21.90 38.93
C ILE A 11 35.81 -20.41 39.28
N SER A 12 35.26 -20.09 40.44
CA SER A 12 35.10 -18.71 40.90
C SER A 12 36.41 -18.17 41.47
N ALA A 13 36.80 -16.97 41.04
CA ALA A 13 37.98 -16.29 41.53
C ALA A 13 37.83 -14.77 41.47
N THR A 14 38.79 -14.06 42.06
CA THR A 14 38.91 -12.61 42.05
C THR A 14 40.27 -12.25 41.45
N ALA A 15 40.30 -11.32 40.49
CA ALA A 15 41.54 -10.86 39.87
C ALA A 15 41.40 -9.43 39.35
N ILE A 16 42.51 -8.72 39.22
CA ILE A 16 42.55 -7.43 38.52
C ILE A 16 42.79 -7.72 37.03
N THR A 17 41.72 -7.64 36.24
CA THR A 17 41.66 -8.03 34.81
C THR A 17 41.97 -6.89 33.84
N GLY A 18 42.42 -5.75 34.37
CA GLY A 18 42.59 -4.49 33.63
C GLY A 18 41.96 -3.33 34.39
N LYS A 19 41.36 -2.40 33.64
CA LYS A 19 40.56 -1.30 34.18
C LYS A 19 39.11 -1.79 34.37
N ASP A 20 38.50 -1.45 35.49
CA ASP A 20 37.08 -1.70 35.72
C ASP A 20 36.22 -0.79 34.84
N ALA A 21 34.92 -1.04 34.90
CA ALA A 21 33.86 -0.22 34.33
C ALA A 21 33.99 1.31 34.58
N TRP A 22 34.74 1.70 35.62
CA TRP A 22 34.99 3.08 36.04
C TRP A 22 36.45 3.51 35.79
N ASN A 23 37.18 2.76 34.97
CA ASN A 23 38.57 2.99 34.60
C ASN A 23 39.60 2.81 35.75
N ARG A 24 39.26 2.04 36.79
CA ARG A 24 40.07 1.80 38.00
C ARG A 24 40.62 0.36 38.03
N PRO A 25 41.87 0.14 38.45
CA PRO A 25 42.44 -1.21 38.55
C PRO A 25 42.06 -1.89 39.87
N THR A 26 40.79 -2.31 40.03
CA THR A 26 40.28 -3.00 41.22
C THR A 26 40.02 -4.48 40.97
N PRO A 27 40.10 -5.36 41.99
CA PRO A 27 39.76 -6.77 41.85
C PRO A 27 38.30 -6.97 41.41
N GLN A 28 38.07 -7.82 40.42
CA GLN A 28 36.75 -8.14 39.87
C GLN A 28 36.48 -9.64 40.02
N PRO A 29 35.20 -10.03 40.25
CA PRO A 29 34.82 -11.43 40.22
C PRO A 29 34.95 -11.96 38.79
N ILE A 30 35.61 -13.10 38.63
CA ILE A 30 35.73 -13.82 37.37
C ILE A 30 35.36 -15.29 37.56
N THR A 31 34.96 -15.93 36.48
CA THR A 31 34.76 -17.38 36.45
C THR A 31 35.60 -17.99 35.33
N ILE A 32 36.28 -19.08 35.63
CA ILE A 32 37.18 -19.76 34.69
C ILE A 32 36.66 -21.16 34.41
N SER A 33 36.51 -21.49 33.14
CA SER A 33 36.20 -22.85 32.69
C SER A 33 37.36 -23.38 31.86
N VAL A 34 37.70 -24.66 32.04
CA VAL A 34 38.78 -25.35 31.33
C VAL A 34 38.22 -26.63 30.70
N TYR A 35 38.55 -26.85 29.44
CA TYR A 35 38.15 -27.99 28.64
C TYR A 35 39.40 -28.66 28.07
N LEU A 36 39.54 -29.96 28.27
CA LEU A 36 40.74 -30.73 27.96
C LEU A 36 40.37 -31.89 27.03
N ASN A 37 41.00 -31.96 25.87
CA ASN A 37 40.81 -33.10 24.97
C ASN A 37 41.74 -34.22 25.40
N THR A 38 41.23 -35.38 25.78
CA THR A 38 42.05 -36.53 26.25
C THR A 38 41.41 -37.84 25.84
N ASP A 39 42.19 -38.88 25.52
CA ASP A 39 41.64 -40.24 25.33
C ASP A 39 41.51 -40.95 26.68
N PHE A 40 40.28 -41.20 27.13
CA PHE A 40 40.03 -41.94 28.37
C PHE A 40 39.57 -43.38 28.14
N HIS A 41 39.59 -43.92 26.91
CA HIS A 41 39.12 -45.28 26.61
C HIS A 41 39.79 -46.34 27.52
N LYS A 42 41.11 -46.24 27.72
CA LYS A 42 41.84 -47.16 28.61
C LYS A 42 41.44 -46.99 30.07
N ALA A 43 41.18 -45.77 30.54
CA ALA A 43 40.69 -45.53 31.89
C ALA A 43 39.29 -46.12 32.09
N SER A 44 38.39 -45.97 31.10
CA SER A 44 37.03 -46.52 31.15
C SER A 44 37.02 -48.05 31.22
N VAL A 45 37.94 -48.73 30.52
CA VAL A 45 38.02 -50.19 30.52
C VAL A 45 38.68 -50.74 31.79
N THR A 46 39.65 -50.02 32.37
CA THR A 46 40.48 -50.53 33.48
C THR A 46 40.13 -49.95 34.84
N ASP A 47 39.19 -49.01 34.90
CA ASP A 47 38.85 -48.20 36.07
C ASP A 47 40.08 -47.64 36.82
N ASN A 48 41.06 -47.19 36.03
CA ASN A 48 42.36 -46.74 36.54
C ASN A 48 42.63 -45.29 36.14
N LEU A 49 42.63 -44.42 37.15
CA LEU A 49 42.85 -42.98 37.01
C LEU A 49 44.21 -42.62 36.36
N LYS A 50 45.19 -43.53 36.36
CA LYS A 50 46.49 -43.35 35.69
C LYS A 50 46.36 -43.08 34.18
N TYR A 51 45.27 -43.53 33.56
CA TYR A 51 45.01 -43.38 32.12
C TYR A 51 44.00 -42.27 31.81
N SER A 52 43.66 -41.41 32.77
CA SER A 52 42.77 -40.26 32.59
C SER A 52 43.34 -39.00 33.23
N VAL A 53 42.76 -37.85 32.89
CA VAL A 53 43.13 -36.56 33.47
C VAL A 53 42.58 -36.45 34.89
N ASN A 54 43.45 -36.15 35.86
CA ASN A 54 43.04 -35.90 37.24
C ASN A 54 42.53 -34.46 37.40
N TYR A 55 41.28 -34.23 37.01
CA TYR A 55 40.62 -32.93 37.08
C TYR A 55 40.54 -32.34 38.50
N ALA A 56 40.58 -33.17 39.55
CA ALA A 56 40.57 -32.70 40.94
C ALA A 56 41.90 -32.02 41.33
N VAL A 57 43.04 -32.60 40.93
CA VAL A 57 44.37 -32.00 41.14
C VAL A 57 44.51 -30.73 40.31
N LEU A 58 44.08 -30.75 39.05
CA LEU A 58 44.12 -29.58 38.19
C LEU A 58 43.27 -28.43 38.74
N THR A 59 42.03 -28.71 39.15
CA THR A 59 41.12 -27.70 39.74
C THR A 59 41.75 -27.07 40.97
N ARG A 60 42.41 -27.87 41.81
CA ARG A 60 43.14 -27.38 42.99
C ARG A 60 44.31 -26.48 42.59
N HIS A 61 45.15 -26.89 41.65
CA HIS A 61 46.29 -26.07 41.19
C HIS A 61 45.83 -24.74 40.58
N ILE A 62 44.77 -24.74 39.77
CA ILE A 62 44.17 -23.51 39.22
C ILE A 62 43.63 -22.62 40.34
N SER A 63 42.90 -23.19 41.30
CA SER A 63 42.33 -22.44 42.44
C SER A 63 43.43 -21.83 43.33
N ASP A 64 44.47 -22.59 43.63
CA ASP A 64 45.60 -22.14 44.46
C ASP A 64 46.42 -21.06 43.74
N PHE A 65 46.61 -21.19 42.43
CA PHE A 65 47.23 -20.16 41.60
C PHE A 65 46.44 -18.85 41.63
N LEU A 66 45.12 -18.91 41.43
CA LEU A 66 44.25 -17.72 41.42
C LEU A 66 44.24 -17.03 42.79
N LYS A 67 44.11 -17.79 43.89
CA LYS A 67 44.17 -17.25 45.26
C LYS A 67 45.51 -16.57 45.56
N SER A 68 46.62 -17.19 45.16
CA SER A 68 47.97 -16.63 45.39
C SER A 68 48.23 -15.37 44.56
N ASN A 69 47.41 -15.10 43.53
CA ASN A 69 47.55 -13.97 42.62
C ASN A 69 46.34 -13.03 42.65
N GLU A 70 45.50 -13.07 43.69
CA GLU A 70 44.26 -12.27 43.79
C GLU A 70 44.51 -10.75 43.64
N HIS A 71 45.65 -10.26 44.16
CA HIS A 71 46.04 -8.85 44.07
C HIS A 71 46.94 -8.53 42.86
N ARG A 72 47.26 -9.51 42.02
CA ARG A 72 48.08 -9.30 40.84
C ARG A 72 47.25 -8.64 39.74
N ASN A 73 47.81 -7.62 39.11
CA ASN A 73 47.25 -7.04 37.90
C ASN A 73 47.67 -7.87 36.67
N PHE A 74 46.73 -8.62 36.12
CA PHE A 74 46.91 -9.43 34.92
C PHE A 74 46.74 -8.61 33.63
N LYS A 75 46.34 -7.34 33.72
CA LYS A 75 46.14 -6.38 32.60
C LYS A 75 44.99 -6.70 31.64
N SER A 76 44.72 -7.98 31.34
CA SER A 76 43.64 -8.43 30.46
C SER A 76 43.12 -9.82 30.85
N LEU A 77 41.89 -10.15 30.41
CA LEU A 77 41.34 -11.51 30.54
C LEU A 77 42.19 -12.55 29.80
N GLY A 78 42.76 -12.18 28.64
CA GLY A 78 43.63 -13.08 27.89
C GLY A 78 44.91 -13.48 28.62
N SER A 79 45.49 -12.57 29.42
CA SER A 79 46.67 -12.91 30.22
C SER A 79 46.36 -13.92 31.33
N ILE A 80 45.14 -13.91 31.86
CA ILE A 80 44.66 -14.90 32.83
C ILE A 80 44.43 -16.23 32.13
N ALA A 81 43.75 -16.21 30.98
CA ALA A 81 43.49 -17.41 30.18
C ALA A 81 44.79 -18.10 29.78
N GLU A 82 45.80 -17.34 29.35
CA GLU A 82 47.13 -17.83 29.00
C GLU A 82 47.81 -18.48 30.23
N ALA A 83 47.84 -17.80 31.38
CA ALA A 83 48.45 -18.35 32.59
C ALA A 83 47.77 -19.65 33.07
N VAL A 84 46.44 -19.72 32.99
CA VAL A 84 45.68 -20.93 33.32
C VAL A 84 45.92 -22.03 32.29
N SER A 85 46.05 -21.68 31.01
CA SER A 85 46.35 -22.66 29.96
C SER A 85 47.68 -23.37 30.18
N GLN A 86 48.70 -22.65 30.67
CA GLN A 86 50.00 -23.25 30.99
C GLN A 86 49.90 -24.28 32.12
N ILE A 87 49.05 -24.05 33.13
CA ILE A 87 48.75 -25.03 34.19
C ILE A 87 47.95 -26.21 33.62
N ALA A 88 46.97 -25.92 32.75
CA ALA A 88 46.12 -26.93 32.11
C ALA A 88 46.86 -27.83 31.11
N LEU A 89 48.00 -27.38 30.58
CA LEU A 89 48.86 -28.13 29.66
C LEU A 89 50.06 -28.78 30.36
N ASP A 90 50.32 -28.49 31.65
CA ASP A 90 51.45 -29.06 32.40
C ASP A 90 51.18 -30.52 32.79
N GLU A 91 52.04 -31.43 32.34
CA GLU A 91 51.96 -32.87 32.64
C GLU A 91 52.02 -33.15 34.15
N LYS A 92 52.78 -32.35 34.92
CA LYS A 92 52.88 -32.51 36.39
C LYS A 92 51.60 -32.13 37.11
N SER A 93 50.77 -31.30 36.48
CA SER A 93 49.46 -30.86 36.97
C SER A 93 48.32 -31.75 36.46
N GLY A 94 48.63 -32.83 35.73
CA GLY A 94 47.64 -33.73 35.13
C GLY A 94 47.04 -33.20 33.82
N GLY A 95 47.70 -32.25 33.16
CA GLY A 95 47.21 -31.55 31.97
C GLY A 95 47.23 -32.35 30.67
N SER A 96 46.37 -31.96 29.72
CA SER A 96 46.24 -32.65 28.43
C SER A 96 47.05 -31.99 27.30
N GLU A 97 47.07 -32.60 26.12
CA GLU A 97 47.76 -32.09 24.93
C GLU A 97 47.11 -30.82 24.37
N ILE A 98 45.78 -30.70 24.46
CA ILE A 98 45.01 -29.53 24.02
C ILE A 98 44.11 -29.06 25.17
N ALA A 99 44.16 -27.76 25.46
CA ALA A 99 43.35 -27.10 26.46
C ALA A 99 42.63 -25.88 25.86
N LYS A 100 41.31 -25.80 26.07
CA LYS A 100 40.50 -24.60 25.88
C LYS A 100 40.19 -23.98 27.23
N VAL A 101 40.56 -22.72 27.41
CA VAL A 101 40.32 -21.94 28.62
C VAL A 101 39.35 -20.81 28.28
N VAL A 102 38.33 -20.64 29.12
CA VAL A 102 37.32 -19.60 28.98
C VAL A 102 37.30 -18.81 30.28
N VAL A 103 37.60 -17.51 30.19
CA VAL A 103 37.59 -16.59 31.33
C VAL A 103 36.44 -15.61 31.13
N LYS A 104 35.47 -15.61 32.04
CA LYS A 104 34.31 -14.71 32.02
C LYS A 104 34.43 -13.65 33.10
N SER A 105 34.02 -12.44 32.76
CA SER A 105 33.95 -11.28 33.64
C SER A 105 32.58 -10.60 33.50
N PRO A 106 31.64 -10.82 34.43
CA PRO A 106 30.30 -10.25 34.39
C PRO A 106 30.24 -8.76 34.76
N LYS A 107 31.36 -8.12 35.13
CA LYS A 107 31.39 -6.72 35.60
C LYS A 107 32.50 -5.86 34.97
N SER A 108 33.15 -6.34 33.92
CA SER A 108 34.20 -5.57 33.24
C SER A 108 33.66 -4.45 32.36
N GLU A 109 32.39 -4.52 31.94
CA GLU A 109 31.73 -3.46 31.16
C GLU A 109 30.36 -3.11 31.76
N ILE A 110 30.08 -1.82 31.98
CA ILE A 110 28.83 -1.36 32.62
C ILE A 110 27.60 -1.72 31.78
N ARG A 111 27.77 -1.70 30.46
CA ARG A 111 26.69 -1.85 29.48
C ARG A 111 26.48 -3.29 29.03
N ALA A 112 27.36 -4.22 29.39
CA ALA A 112 27.28 -5.62 28.94
C ALA A 112 27.03 -6.55 30.12
N ASP A 113 26.24 -7.61 29.91
CA ASP A 113 25.99 -8.62 30.94
C ASP A 113 27.26 -9.43 31.25
N CYS A 114 28.09 -9.70 30.23
CA CYS A 114 29.34 -10.43 30.38
C CYS A 114 30.32 -10.14 29.25
N VAL A 115 31.61 -10.06 29.61
CA VAL A 115 32.73 -10.16 28.66
C VAL A 115 33.46 -11.47 28.92
N GLU A 116 33.68 -12.24 27.87
CA GLU A 116 34.35 -13.54 27.91
C GLU A 116 35.56 -13.53 26.97
N TYR A 117 36.64 -14.17 27.40
CA TYR A 117 37.79 -14.46 26.57
C TYR A 117 37.98 -15.97 26.44
N GLU A 118 37.95 -16.46 25.22
CA GLU A 118 38.14 -17.86 24.84
C GLU A 118 39.54 -18.02 24.24
N LEU A 119 40.31 -18.96 24.79
CA LEU A 119 41.68 -19.25 24.40
C LEU A 119 41.87 -20.75 24.22
N VAL A 120 42.46 -21.16 23.11
CA VAL A 120 42.79 -22.57 22.84
C VAL A 120 44.30 -22.69 22.67
N ARG A 121 44.92 -23.64 23.36
CA ARG A 121 46.37 -23.91 23.28
C ARG A 121 46.62 -25.40 23.15
N SER A 122 47.70 -25.74 22.44
CA SER A 122 48.17 -27.11 22.23
C SER A 122 49.64 -27.20 22.63
N ARG A 123 50.06 -28.32 23.21
CA ARG A 123 51.46 -28.61 23.54
C ARG A 123 52.32 -28.80 22.28
N VAL A 124 51.71 -29.26 21.19
CA VAL A 124 52.34 -29.44 19.88
C VAL A 124 51.78 -28.36 18.94
N ASP A 125 52.64 -27.44 18.51
CA ASP A 125 52.27 -26.14 17.91
C ASP A 125 51.68 -26.19 16.48
N ARG A 126 50.94 -27.25 16.13
CA ARG A 126 50.50 -27.58 14.76
C ARG A 126 49.00 -27.39 14.47
N LEU A 127 48.22 -26.79 15.37
CA LEU A 127 46.81 -26.46 15.12
C LEU A 127 46.62 -24.95 15.17
N THR A 128 45.97 -24.39 14.13
CA THR A 128 45.53 -23.00 14.06
C THR A 128 44.59 -22.70 15.22
N ASN A 129 45.12 -22.18 16.31
CA ASN A 129 44.33 -21.82 17.48
C ASN A 129 44.07 -20.32 17.43
N TYR A 130 42.80 -19.95 17.25
CA TYR A 130 42.33 -18.59 17.37
C TYR A 130 41.91 -18.31 18.81
N ASP A 131 42.13 -17.08 19.26
CA ASP A 131 41.52 -16.57 20.49
C ASP A 131 40.27 -15.77 20.11
N ALA A 132 39.32 -15.64 21.04
CA ALA A 132 38.12 -14.87 20.80
C ALA A 132 37.66 -14.06 22.00
N TYR A 133 37.24 -12.82 21.75
CA TYR A 133 36.46 -12.03 22.70
C TYR A 133 34.97 -12.25 22.40
N ASN A 134 34.19 -12.60 23.42
CA ASN A 134 32.74 -12.68 23.34
C ASN A 134 32.12 -11.64 24.28
N VAL A 135 31.23 -10.79 23.76
CA VAL A 135 30.45 -9.80 24.51
C VAL A 135 29.01 -10.23 24.44
N THR A 136 28.36 -10.38 25.59
CA THR A 136 26.96 -10.77 25.68
C THR A 136 26.13 -9.60 26.17
N LYS A 137 25.04 -9.32 25.43
CA LYS A 137 24.04 -8.29 25.75
C LYS A 137 24.65 -6.93 26.07
N LEU A 138 25.47 -6.38 25.16
CA LEU A 138 25.88 -4.99 25.21
C LEU A 138 24.67 -4.10 24.90
N ARG A 139 24.09 -3.49 25.95
CA ARG A 139 22.88 -2.69 25.88
C ARG A 139 23.17 -1.24 25.50
N LEU A 140 22.61 -0.80 24.37
CA LEU A 140 22.84 0.52 23.77
C LEU A 140 21.50 1.25 23.52
N LEU A 141 21.56 2.58 23.45
CA LEU A 141 20.40 3.44 23.15
C LEU A 141 20.57 4.17 21.82
N THR A 142 19.77 3.81 20.83
CA THR A 142 19.83 4.41 19.49
C THR A 142 18.42 4.67 18.93
N ILE A 143 18.30 5.55 17.94
CA ILE A 143 17.02 5.71 17.22
C ILE A 143 16.98 4.65 16.13
N ILE A 144 16.12 3.64 16.29
CA ILE A 144 16.04 2.51 15.36
C ILE A 144 14.62 2.01 15.11
N GLY A 145 14.21 2.05 13.85
CA GLY A 145 12.88 1.58 13.46
C GLY A 145 12.45 2.11 12.11
N VAL A 146 11.46 1.43 11.55
CA VAL A 146 10.90 1.72 10.23
C VAL A 146 9.71 2.68 10.39
N PHE A 147 8.95 2.54 11.47
CA PHE A 147 7.78 3.38 11.73
C PHE A 147 8.15 4.74 12.31
N THR A 148 7.39 5.78 11.95
CA THR A 148 7.63 7.16 12.41
C THR A 148 7.68 7.28 13.92
N PHE A 149 6.80 6.59 14.66
CA PHE A 149 6.77 6.63 16.13
C PHE A 149 8.02 6.00 16.77
N GLU A 150 8.56 4.92 16.19
CA GLU A 150 9.81 4.30 16.65
C GLU A 150 10.99 5.26 16.52
N ARG A 151 10.87 6.23 15.61
CA ARG A 151 11.92 7.18 15.34
C ARG A 151 11.83 8.44 16.22
N LEU A 152 10.76 8.64 16.97
CA LEU A 152 10.61 9.81 17.86
C LEU A 152 11.47 9.71 19.13
N GLN A 153 11.86 8.51 19.55
CA GLN A 153 12.58 8.28 20.80
C GLN A 153 13.70 7.24 20.63
N LYS A 154 14.77 7.38 21.42
CA LYS A 154 15.82 6.36 21.50
C LYS A 154 15.25 5.09 22.13
N GLN A 155 15.58 3.97 21.52
CA GLN A 155 15.16 2.65 21.95
C GLN A 155 16.38 1.83 22.37
N ILE A 156 16.12 0.85 23.25
CA ILE A 156 17.15 -0.08 23.70
C ILE A 156 17.40 -1.11 22.60
N VAL A 157 18.67 -1.39 22.32
CA VAL A 157 19.11 -2.54 21.53
C VAL A 157 20.18 -3.30 22.30
N ASP A 158 20.12 -4.63 22.25
CA ASP A 158 21.14 -5.51 22.83
C ASP A 158 22.04 -6.03 21.70
N VAL A 159 23.36 -5.87 21.85
CA VAL A 159 24.36 -6.31 20.88
C VAL A 159 25.20 -7.45 21.46
N ASP A 160 25.28 -8.59 20.76
CA ASP A 160 26.24 -9.65 21.05
C ASP A 160 27.37 -9.63 20.01
N LEU A 161 28.61 -9.77 20.46
CA LEU A 161 29.79 -9.70 19.60
C LEU A 161 30.73 -10.86 19.87
N LYS A 162 31.15 -11.58 18.83
CA LYS A 162 32.24 -12.56 18.89
C LYS A 162 33.35 -12.18 17.91
N ILE A 163 34.47 -11.70 18.44
CA ILE A 163 35.62 -11.21 17.68
C ILE A 163 36.72 -12.26 17.75
N LYS A 164 37.06 -12.88 16.61
CA LYS A 164 38.18 -13.84 16.50
C LYS A 164 39.47 -13.13 16.14
N ILE A 165 40.54 -13.44 16.87
CA ILE A 165 41.87 -12.84 16.71
C ILE A 165 42.95 -13.90 16.43
N THR A 166 43.98 -13.52 15.68
CA THR A 166 45.13 -14.37 15.33
C THR A 166 46.18 -14.40 16.45
N LYS A 167 46.94 -15.50 16.47
CA LYS A 167 47.93 -15.86 17.51
C LYS A 167 49.08 -14.83 17.71
N ASP A 168 49.39 -14.01 16.71
CA ASP A 168 50.65 -13.24 16.63
C ASP A 168 50.54 -11.72 16.91
N ASP A 169 49.39 -11.19 17.35
CA ASP A 169 49.29 -9.76 17.70
C ASP A 169 48.45 -9.47 18.96
N PRO A 170 49.07 -9.30 20.14
CA PRO A 170 48.37 -9.15 21.41
C PRO A 170 47.91 -7.71 21.71
N LYS A 171 47.78 -6.83 20.70
CA LYS A 171 47.52 -5.39 20.89
C LYS A 171 46.08 -4.94 20.70
N LEU A 172 45.10 -5.84 20.63
CA LEU A 172 43.70 -5.43 20.57
C LEU A 172 43.25 -4.83 21.92
N ASP A 173 43.11 -3.51 21.98
CA ASP A 173 42.43 -2.84 23.09
C ASP A 173 40.92 -3.04 22.93
N PHE A 174 40.42 -4.12 23.50
CA PHE A 174 39.02 -4.51 23.46
C PHE A 174 38.09 -3.41 24.00
N HIS A 175 38.48 -2.70 25.07
CA HIS A 175 37.68 -1.62 25.63
C HIS A 175 37.54 -0.45 24.64
N LYS A 176 38.57 -0.19 23.85
CA LYS A 176 38.49 0.81 22.77
C LYS A 176 37.52 0.38 21.67
N VAL A 177 37.54 -0.90 21.25
CA VAL A 177 36.60 -1.42 20.24
C VAL A 177 35.15 -1.24 20.71
N VAL A 178 34.85 -1.68 21.94
CA VAL A 178 33.51 -1.52 22.53
C VAL A 178 33.14 -0.04 22.67
N GLY A 179 34.08 0.81 23.08
CA GLY A 179 33.88 2.26 23.20
C GLY A 179 33.50 2.92 21.88
N ASP A 180 34.20 2.60 20.79
CA ASP A 180 33.92 3.13 19.45
C ASP A 180 32.53 2.68 18.95
N ILE A 181 32.17 1.41 19.19
CA ILE A 181 30.84 0.87 18.87
C ILE A 181 29.76 1.60 19.66
N VAL A 182 29.91 1.73 20.97
CA VAL A 182 28.95 2.44 21.84
C VAL A 182 28.76 3.86 21.35
N GLN A 183 29.85 4.59 21.12
CA GLN A 183 29.80 5.98 20.68
C GLN A 183 29.07 6.12 19.36
N TYR A 184 29.44 5.33 18.35
CA TYR A 184 28.83 5.41 17.03
C TYR A 184 27.35 5.03 17.06
N VAL A 185 26.99 3.93 17.72
CA VAL A 185 25.59 3.45 17.74
C VAL A 185 24.69 4.43 18.47
N GLU A 186 25.12 4.98 19.61
CA GLU A 186 24.32 5.93 20.39
C GLU A 186 24.20 7.32 19.74
N SER A 187 25.13 7.69 18.85
CA SER A 187 25.07 8.94 18.07
C SER A 187 24.40 8.77 16.70
N SER A 188 24.09 7.54 16.29
CA SER A 188 23.55 7.24 14.96
C SER A 188 22.05 6.98 15.00
N ASN A 189 21.42 7.05 13.82
CA ASN A 189 20.03 6.66 13.62
C ASN A 189 19.98 5.60 12.52
N PHE A 190 19.32 4.47 12.79
CA PHE A 190 19.23 3.35 11.86
C PHE A 190 17.79 3.10 11.43
N LYS A 191 17.57 2.79 10.16
CA LYS A 191 16.26 2.31 9.69
C LYS A 191 16.06 0.83 10.05
N THR A 192 17.11 0.03 9.89
CA THR A 192 17.05 -1.43 10.02
C THR A 192 18.14 -1.97 10.96
N VAL A 193 17.88 -3.12 11.58
CA VAL A 193 18.86 -3.82 12.44
C VAL A 193 19.99 -4.42 11.61
N GLU A 194 19.73 -4.80 10.36
CA GLU A 194 20.69 -5.29 9.37
C GLU A 194 21.79 -4.24 9.10
N ALA A 195 21.37 -2.99 8.87
CA ALA A 195 22.31 -1.89 8.63
C ALA A 195 23.18 -1.65 9.88
N LEU A 196 22.57 -1.68 11.06
CA LEU A 196 23.28 -1.56 12.33
C LEU A 196 24.31 -2.68 12.52
N VAL A 197 23.93 -3.96 12.29
CA VAL A 197 24.85 -5.11 12.35
C VAL A 197 26.04 -4.91 11.40
N PHE A 198 25.78 -4.51 10.16
CA PHE A 198 26.84 -4.30 9.17
C PHE A 198 27.80 -3.18 9.58
N LYS A 199 27.28 -2.05 10.09
CA LYS A 199 28.11 -0.92 10.56
C LYS A 199 28.94 -1.26 11.80
N ILE A 200 28.41 -2.08 12.72
CA ILE A 200 29.19 -2.58 13.86
C ILE A 200 30.36 -3.45 13.38
N GLY A 201 30.13 -4.33 12.41
CA GLY A 201 31.20 -5.10 11.76
C GLY A 201 32.25 -4.18 11.12
N GLN A 202 31.80 -3.19 10.36
CA GLN A 202 32.68 -2.21 9.69
C GLN A 202 33.59 -1.47 10.68
N LEU A 203 33.03 -0.90 11.77
CA LEU A 203 33.80 -0.20 12.80
C LEU A 203 34.90 -1.07 13.42
N THR A 204 34.57 -2.34 13.67
CA THR A 204 35.49 -3.29 14.31
C THR A 204 36.75 -3.49 13.48
N PHE A 205 36.64 -3.50 12.14
CA PHE A 205 37.78 -3.64 11.24
C PHE A 205 38.47 -2.31 10.89
N GLN A 206 37.73 -1.22 10.82
CA GLN A 206 38.19 0.06 10.28
C GLN A 206 39.04 0.88 11.27
N ASN A 207 38.62 1.01 12.54
CA ASN A 207 39.38 1.82 13.51
C ASN A 207 40.56 1.06 14.14
N HIS A 208 40.72 -0.20 13.78
CA HIS A 208 41.70 -1.13 14.33
C HIS A 208 42.55 -1.79 13.23
N HIS A 209 42.79 -1.05 12.13
CA HIS A 209 43.66 -1.48 11.03
C HIS A 209 45.04 -1.95 11.53
N GLY A 210 45.47 -3.12 11.06
CA GLY A 210 46.76 -3.72 11.41
C GLY A 210 46.74 -4.65 12.64
N VAL A 211 45.58 -4.84 13.29
CA VAL A 211 45.38 -5.81 14.35
C VAL A 211 44.87 -7.12 13.77
N GLY A 212 45.33 -8.26 14.31
CA GLY A 212 45.02 -9.61 13.82
C GLY A 212 43.56 -10.08 13.93
N ILE A 213 42.56 -9.25 13.66
CA ILE A 213 41.14 -9.67 13.67
C ILE A 213 40.83 -10.44 12.38
N GLU A 214 40.44 -11.71 12.52
CA GLU A 214 40.10 -12.58 11.39
C GLU A 214 38.63 -12.46 10.99
N SER A 215 37.73 -12.47 11.98
CA SER A 215 36.29 -12.40 11.76
C SER A 215 35.55 -11.85 12.97
N VAL A 216 34.37 -11.29 12.71
CA VAL A 216 33.45 -10.75 13.72
C VAL A 216 32.07 -11.33 13.43
N ASP A 217 31.49 -12.01 14.41
CA ASP A 217 30.07 -12.38 14.42
C ASP A 217 29.33 -11.38 15.31
N ALA A 218 28.50 -10.54 14.69
CA ALA A 218 27.73 -9.52 15.39
C ALA A 218 26.25 -9.85 15.30
N ARG A 219 25.57 -9.80 16.44
CA ARG A 219 24.12 -9.96 16.56
C ARG A 219 23.53 -8.74 17.23
N VAL A 220 22.44 -8.21 16.68
CA VAL A 220 21.68 -7.12 17.28
C VAL A 220 20.26 -7.58 17.49
N THR A 221 19.76 -7.40 18.73
CA THR A 221 18.41 -7.75 19.14
C THR A 221 17.69 -6.49 19.62
N LYS A 222 16.49 -6.26 19.09
CA LYS A 222 15.56 -5.24 19.56
C LYS A 222 14.60 -5.87 20.57
N PRO A 223 14.77 -5.66 21.88
CA PRO A 223 13.86 -6.17 22.89
C PRO A 223 12.46 -5.56 22.75
N ASN A 224 11.43 -6.34 23.06
CA ASN A 224 10.02 -5.90 23.05
C ASN A 224 9.51 -5.34 21.71
N ALA A 225 10.07 -5.77 20.57
CA ALA A 225 9.59 -5.35 19.25
C ALA A 225 8.10 -5.68 19.00
N PHE A 226 7.60 -6.75 19.63
CA PHE A 226 6.18 -7.11 19.66
C PHE A 226 5.78 -7.56 21.06
N SER A 227 4.50 -7.39 21.41
CA SER A 227 3.96 -7.67 22.76
C SER A 227 4.05 -9.14 23.23
N HIS A 228 4.45 -10.07 22.37
CA HIS A 228 4.46 -11.52 22.63
C HIS A 228 5.83 -12.19 22.43
N VAL A 229 6.92 -11.44 22.21
CA VAL A 229 8.27 -11.99 21.99
C VAL A 229 9.32 -11.24 22.82
N GLU A 230 10.37 -11.93 23.27
CA GLU A 230 11.47 -11.34 24.05
C GLU A 230 12.23 -10.27 23.23
N GLY A 231 12.39 -10.51 21.93
CA GLY A 231 12.96 -9.55 20.98
C GLY A 231 13.10 -10.14 19.58
N VAL A 232 13.35 -9.28 18.60
CA VAL A 232 13.63 -9.67 17.21
C VAL A 232 14.99 -9.12 16.81
N GLY A 233 15.80 -9.89 16.09
CA GLY A 233 17.18 -9.51 15.81
C GLY A 233 17.77 -10.18 14.58
N VAL A 234 18.93 -9.66 14.18
CA VAL A 234 19.72 -10.13 13.02
C VAL A 234 21.13 -10.43 13.49
N SER A 235 21.76 -11.45 12.91
CA SER A 235 23.17 -11.76 13.11
C SER A 235 23.92 -11.94 11.80
N SER A 236 25.18 -11.51 11.74
CA SER A 236 26.04 -11.68 10.56
C SER A 236 27.48 -11.96 10.94
N LEU A 237 28.07 -12.96 10.28
CA LEU A 237 29.50 -13.26 10.33
C LEU A 237 30.22 -12.50 9.23
N MET A 238 31.14 -11.63 9.62
CA MET A 238 31.84 -10.70 8.73
C MET A 238 33.35 -10.89 8.82
N THR A 239 34.04 -10.63 7.72
CA THR A 239 35.49 -10.69 7.55
C THR A 239 36.00 -9.38 6.93
N PRO A 240 37.30 -9.07 6.97
CA PRO A 240 37.84 -7.85 6.35
C PRO A 240 37.47 -7.70 4.87
N ARG A 241 37.27 -8.82 4.14
CA ARG A 241 36.89 -8.81 2.72
C ARG A 241 35.52 -8.19 2.45
N ASN A 242 34.63 -8.19 3.45
CA ASN A 242 33.29 -7.61 3.33
C ASN A 242 33.31 -6.06 3.22
N PHE A 243 34.47 -5.41 3.43
CA PHE A 243 34.59 -3.96 3.54
C PHE A 243 35.65 -3.32 2.60
N VAL A 244 36.11 -4.04 1.57
CA VAL A 244 37.20 -3.55 0.68
C VAL A 244 36.81 -2.30 -0.12
N ASP A 245 35.55 -2.21 -0.57
CA ASP A 245 35.03 -1.11 -1.40
C ASP A 245 34.05 -0.20 -0.64
N VAL A 246 34.08 -0.21 0.69
CA VAL A 246 33.13 0.53 1.55
C VAL A 246 33.83 1.75 2.14
N GLU A 247 33.21 2.93 2.03
CA GLU A 247 33.78 4.17 2.57
C GLU A 247 33.97 4.11 4.10
N PRO A 248 35.11 4.60 4.63
CA PRO A 248 35.37 4.65 6.07
C PRO A 248 34.35 5.50 6.83
N LEU A 249 33.80 4.96 7.93
CA LEU A 249 33.00 5.70 8.90
C LEU A 249 33.82 6.75 9.66
N THR A 250 33.31 7.98 9.76
CA THR A 250 33.88 9.05 10.58
C THR A 250 33.21 9.10 11.96
N LEU A 251 34.01 9.01 13.02
CA LEU A 251 33.55 9.34 14.38
C LEU A 251 33.62 10.87 14.53
N GLU A 252 32.57 11.59 14.14
CA GLU A 252 32.51 13.03 14.38
C GLU A 252 32.42 13.32 15.88
N TYR A 253 33.41 14.02 16.43
CA TYR A 253 33.33 14.67 17.74
C TYR A 253 32.43 15.90 17.64
N SER A 254 31.12 15.71 17.47
CA SER A 254 30.17 16.80 17.40
C SER A 254 29.84 17.31 18.81
N ARG A 255 30.46 18.44 19.17
CA ARG A 255 29.84 19.39 20.11
C ARG A 255 28.57 19.92 19.43
N GLN A 256 27.39 19.39 19.73
CA GLN A 256 26.15 20.14 19.51
C GLN A 256 24.97 19.52 20.27
N GLY A 257 24.49 20.24 21.28
CA GLY A 257 23.07 20.31 21.53
C GLY A 257 22.46 21.29 20.53
N ASN A 258 21.45 20.84 19.78
CA ASN A 258 20.27 21.64 19.42
C ASN A 258 19.22 20.70 18.81
N GLY A 259 18.02 20.72 19.40
CA GLY A 259 16.91 19.83 19.11
C GLY A 259 16.19 20.15 17.80
N GLY A 260 16.63 19.53 16.71
CA GLY A 260 15.87 19.39 15.48
C GLY A 260 15.95 17.94 14.99
N PHE A 261 14.79 17.32 14.80
CA PHE A 261 14.68 15.95 14.32
C PHE A 261 15.09 15.86 12.84
N ASN A 262 16.37 15.58 12.57
CA ASN A 262 16.86 15.29 11.24
C ASN A 262 16.89 13.78 11.01
N LEU A 263 15.98 13.28 10.17
CA LEU A 263 16.10 11.96 9.56
C LEU A 263 17.43 11.95 8.76
N PRO A 264 18.30 10.92 8.88
CA PRO A 264 19.35 10.71 7.90
C PRO A 264 18.65 10.23 6.64
N VAL A 265 18.41 11.18 5.73
CA VAL A 265 18.17 10.88 4.33
C VAL A 265 19.57 10.88 3.72
N GLU A 266 19.91 9.83 2.98
CA GLU A 266 21.04 9.93 2.07
C GLU A 266 20.75 11.15 1.20
N ASN A 267 21.60 12.17 1.29
CA ASN A 267 21.60 13.22 0.29
C ASN A 267 22.03 12.55 -1.01
N GLU A 268 21.11 11.89 -1.71
CA GLU A 268 21.22 11.66 -3.15
C GLU A 268 21.08 13.04 -3.81
N ALA A 269 22.12 13.84 -3.62
CA ALA A 269 22.36 14.99 -4.43
C ALA A 269 22.53 14.49 -5.86
N THR A 270 21.67 14.96 -6.75
CA THR A 270 22.00 15.20 -8.16
C THR A 270 22.32 13.96 -9.02
N GLN A 271 21.47 12.93 -9.01
CA GLN A 271 21.29 12.22 -10.29
C GLN A 271 20.43 13.11 -11.19
N GLY A 272 20.93 13.43 -12.39
CA GLY A 272 20.19 14.27 -13.33
C GLY A 272 18.81 13.65 -13.60
N TYR A 273 17.74 14.41 -13.39
CA TYR A 273 16.33 14.03 -13.64
C TYR A 273 16.03 13.88 -15.14
N LYS A 274 16.84 13.07 -15.83
CA LYS A 274 16.71 12.74 -17.24
C LYS A 274 15.89 11.47 -17.34
N GLY A 275 14.68 11.58 -17.90
CA GLY A 275 13.79 10.44 -18.10
C GLY A 275 12.34 10.80 -17.84
N LYS A 276 11.45 9.81 -18.02
CA LYS A 276 10.04 9.92 -17.66
C LYS A 276 9.89 9.61 -16.17
N HIS A 277 9.24 10.50 -15.45
CA HIS A 277 8.98 10.41 -14.01
C HIS A 277 7.48 10.27 -13.75
N ILE A 278 7.13 9.70 -12.61
CA ILE A 278 5.75 9.57 -12.13
C ILE A 278 5.63 10.29 -10.78
N ALA A 279 4.58 11.09 -10.64
CA ALA A 279 4.22 11.68 -9.36
C ALA A 279 2.73 11.48 -9.05
N TYR A 280 2.41 11.52 -7.76
CA TYR A 280 1.04 11.47 -7.26
C TYR A 280 0.75 12.79 -6.54
N ILE A 281 -0.32 13.46 -6.96
CA ILE A 281 -0.70 14.79 -6.46
C ILE A 281 -2.07 14.66 -5.79
N ALA A 282 -2.19 15.11 -4.54
CA ALA A 282 -3.48 15.35 -3.91
C ALA A 282 -4.06 16.68 -4.42
N ILE A 283 -5.36 16.67 -4.69
CA ILE A 283 -6.11 17.81 -5.20
C ILE A 283 -7.22 18.11 -4.20
N GLY A 284 -7.26 19.32 -3.67
CA GLY A 284 -8.28 19.79 -2.72
C GLY A 284 -8.89 21.13 -3.14
N SER A 285 -10.20 21.29 -3.02
CA SER A 285 -10.87 22.59 -3.24
C SER A 285 -12.17 22.68 -2.44
N ASN A 286 -12.50 23.86 -1.89
CA ASN A 286 -13.80 24.10 -1.25
C ASN A 286 -14.54 25.35 -1.76
N ILE A 287 -14.00 26.04 -2.77
CA ILE A 287 -14.67 27.15 -3.47
C ILE A 287 -14.72 26.78 -4.95
N ASN A 288 -15.90 26.89 -5.59
CA ASN A 288 -16.12 26.54 -7.00
C ASN A 288 -15.41 25.23 -7.38
N GLN A 289 -15.66 24.19 -6.57
CA GLN A 289 -14.75 23.06 -6.42
C GLN A 289 -14.44 22.36 -7.76
N LEU A 290 -15.49 21.94 -8.48
CA LEU A 290 -15.34 21.20 -9.75
C LEU A 290 -14.67 22.05 -10.83
N GLU A 291 -15.01 23.34 -10.92
CA GLU A 291 -14.44 24.27 -11.89
C GLU A 291 -12.94 24.49 -11.64
N ASN A 292 -12.55 24.73 -10.39
CA ASN A 292 -11.16 24.95 -10.02
C ASN A 292 -10.31 23.69 -10.17
N ILE A 293 -10.83 22.52 -9.81
CA ILE A 293 -10.15 21.23 -10.04
C ILE A 293 -9.94 21.00 -11.54
N THR A 294 -10.97 21.27 -12.37
CA THR A 294 -10.89 21.06 -13.82
C THR A 294 -9.84 21.99 -14.44
N LYS A 295 -9.86 23.28 -14.09
CA LYS A 295 -8.86 24.26 -14.54
C LYS A 295 -7.44 23.89 -14.08
N ALA A 296 -7.27 23.42 -12.85
CA ALA A 296 -5.97 22.99 -12.34
C ALA A 296 -5.39 21.84 -13.18
N LEU A 297 -6.21 20.83 -13.49
CA LEU A 297 -5.81 19.71 -14.35
C LEU A 297 -5.49 20.14 -15.78
N GLU A 298 -6.26 21.07 -16.36
CA GLU A 298 -5.97 21.62 -17.68
C GLU A 298 -4.63 22.39 -17.70
N LYS A 299 -4.33 23.13 -16.62
CA LYS A 299 -3.08 23.88 -16.51
C LYS A 299 -1.85 23.00 -16.40
N LEU A 300 -1.93 21.82 -15.79
CA LEU A 300 -0.82 20.85 -15.76
C LEU A 300 -0.32 20.53 -17.18
N LYS A 301 -1.24 20.39 -18.15
CA LYS A 301 -0.89 20.12 -19.55
C LYS A 301 -0.05 21.22 -20.19
N ALA A 302 -0.20 22.47 -19.75
CA ALA A 302 0.58 23.60 -20.26
C ALA A 302 2.07 23.55 -19.83
N TYR A 303 2.40 22.74 -18.81
CA TYR A 303 3.76 22.51 -18.34
C TYR A 303 4.31 21.15 -18.80
N ASP A 304 3.78 20.55 -19.87
CA ASP A 304 4.16 19.22 -20.36
C ASP A 304 3.96 18.09 -19.32
N ILE A 305 3.04 18.29 -18.37
CA ILE A 305 2.64 17.29 -17.38
C ILE A 305 1.40 16.57 -17.93
N THR A 306 1.52 15.27 -18.15
CA THR A 306 0.44 14.41 -18.63
C THR A 306 -0.31 13.80 -17.45
N LEU A 307 -1.63 13.96 -17.44
CA LEU A 307 -2.51 13.24 -16.51
C LEU A 307 -2.70 11.81 -17.00
N GLU A 308 -2.20 10.83 -16.26
CA GLU A 308 -2.31 9.40 -16.60
C GLU A 308 -3.64 8.82 -16.08
N SER A 309 -4.03 9.16 -14.85
CA SER A 309 -5.31 8.77 -14.27
C SER A 309 -5.66 9.62 -13.04
N THR A 310 -6.93 9.58 -12.63
CA THR A 310 -7.41 10.16 -11.38
C THR A 310 -7.99 9.08 -10.48
N SER A 311 -8.08 9.36 -9.19
CA SER A 311 -8.99 8.65 -8.29
C SER A 311 -10.44 9.04 -8.57
N SER A 312 -11.35 8.46 -7.80
CA SER A 312 -12.70 9.01 -7.58
C SER A 312 -12.62 10.36 -6.88
N MET A 313 -13.69 11.16 -7.00
CA MET A 313 -13.81 12.43 -6.30
C MET A 313 -14.57 12.21 -5.00
N TYR A 314 -14.04 12.75 -3.90
CA TYR A 314 -14.57 12.56 -2.56
C TYR A 314 -14.95 13.88 -1.91
N ILE A 315 -16.07 13.88 -1.19
CA ILE A 315 -16.52 14.99 -0.37
C ILE A 315 -16.10 14.70 1.08
N SER A 316 -15.40 15.66 1.69
CA SER A 316 -15.08 15.63 3.12
C SER A 316 -15.60 16.90 3.82
N LYS A 317 -15.97 16.77 5.11
CA LYS A 317 -16.24 17.93 5.96
C LYS A 317 -14.95 18.74 6.18
N PRO A 318 -15.03 20.07 6.39
CA PRO A 318 -13.86 20.87 6.76
C PRO A 318 -13.18 20.36 8.03
N MET A 319 -11.84 20.28 8.01
CA MET A 319 -11.04 19.64 9.07
C MET A 319 -10.69 20.57 10.23
N TYR A 320 -10.49 21.87 9.97
CA TYR A 320 -10.00 22.83 10.98
C TYR A 320 -10.97 23.99 11.26
N HIS A 321 -11.78 24.39 10.28
CA HIS A 321 -12.75 25.48 10.40
C HIS A 321 -14.12 25.01 9.90
N LEU A 322 -15.03 24.73 10.83
CA LEU A 322 -16.31 24.07 10.57
C LEU A 322 -17.32 24.95 9.81
N ASP A 323 -17.16 26.28 9.80
CA ASP A 323 -18.01 27.25 9.10
C ASP A 323 -17.55 27.47 7.64
N GLN A 324 -17.37 26.40 6.87
CA GLN A 324 -16.94 26.46 5.46
C GLN A 324 -17.66 25.43 4.58
N PRO A 325 -17.71 25.62 3.24
CA PRO A 325 -18.22 24.61 2.33
C PRO A 325 -17.39 23.32 2.39
N ASP A 326 -18.04 22.20 2.09
CA ASP A 326 -17.38 20.88 2.04
C ASP A 326 -16.24 20.87 0.99
N PHE A 327 -15.18 20.13 1.30
CA PHE A 327 -14.01 19.98 0.43
C PHE A 327 -14.23 18.87 -0.58
N PHE A 328 -13.80 19.11 -1.82
CA PHE A 328 -13.65 18.10 -2.85
C PHE A 328 -12.20 17.68 -2.89
N ASN A 329 -11.97 16.38 -2.73
CA ASN A 329 -10.66 15.77 -2.68
C ASN A 329 -10.53 14.70 -3.76
N ALA A 330 -9.39 14.65 -4.41
CA ALA A 330 -9.00 13.58 -5.33
C ALA A 330 -7.48 13.40 -5.32
N ALA A 331 -7.00 12.31 -5.90
CA ALA A 331 -5.60 12.12 -6.24
C ALA A 331 -5.45 12.00 -7.76
N ALA A 332 -4.33 12.48 -8.29
CA ALA A 332 -3.96 12.36 -9.69
C ALA A 332 -2.60 11.69 -9.82
N LYS A 333 -2.51 10.68 -10.71
CA LYS A 333 -1.25 10.13 -11.18
C LYS A 333 -0.84 10.89 -12.42
N VAL A 334 0.33 11.52 -12.38
CA VAL A 334 0.86 12.32 -13.49
C VAL A 334 2.20 11.79 -13.94
N SER A 335 2.52 12.01 -15.22
CA SER A 335 3.83 11.75 -15.77
C SER A 335 4.37 12.95 -16.54
N PHE A 336 5.70 13.11 -16.51
CA PHE A 336 6.41 14.23 -17.14
C PHE A 336 7.87 13.82 -17.34
N SER A 337 8.67 14.68 -17.98
CA SER A 337 10.10 14.43 -18.17
C SER A 337 10.92 15.66 -17.81
N GLY A 338 12.07 15.48 -17.17
CA GLY A 338 13.05 16.56 -16.98
C GLY A 338 12.88 17.44 -15.74
N TYR A 339 11.81 17.28 -14.96
CA TYR A 339 11.60 18.08 -13.74
C TYR A 339 12.16 17.38 -12.51
N SER A 340 12.76 18.15 -11.59
CA SER A 340 13.04 17.70 -10.24
C SER A 340 11.78 17.78 -9.36
N PRO A 341 11.73 17.10 -8.21
CA PRO A 341 10.65 17.26 -7.23
C PRO A 341 10.43 18.72 -6.81
N HIS A 342 11.50 19.49 -6.61
CA HIS A 342 11.42 20.93 -6.32
C HIS A 342 10.84 21.74 -7.48
N LYS A 343 11.20 21.40 -8.73
CA LYS A 343 10.65 22.08 -9.91
C LYS A 343 9.16 21.77 -10.07
N LEU A 344 8.75 20.53 -9.82
CA LEU A 344 7.34 20.16 -9.81
C LEU A 344 6.58 20.94 -8.74
N LEU A 345 7.11 21.03 -7.50
CA LEU A 345 6.50 21.83 -6.43
C LEU A 345 6.34 23.31 -6.82
N GLU A 346 7.34 23.90 -7.50
CA GLU A 346 7.27 25.26 -8.01
C GLU A 346 6.11 25.43 -9.00
N ILE A 347 5.96 24.52 -9.97
CA ILE A 347 4.88 24.52 -10.96
C ILE A 347 3.51 24.38 -10.26
N LEU A 348 3.37 23.46 -9.31
CA LEU A 348 2.11 23.30 -8.56
C LEU A 348 1.72 24.59 -7.84
N LYS A 349 2.68 25.23 -7.16
CA LYS A 349 2.45 26.54 -6.52
C LYS A 349 2.08 27.62 -7.55
N GLU A 350 2.73 27.66 -8.71
CA GLU A 350 2.42 28.61 -9.78
C GLU A 350 0.95 28.49 -10.23
N ILE A 351 0.46 27.25 -10.40
CA ILE A 351 -0.94 26.98 -10.73
C ILE A 351 -1.89 27.49 -9.64
N GLU A 352 -1.57 27.27 -8.36
CA GLU A 352 -2.38 27.75 -7.24
C GLU A 352 -2.45 29.28 -7.16
N TYR A 353 -1.30 29.96 -7.17
CA TYR A 353 -1.22 31.40 -6.89
C TYR A 353 -1.51 32.26 -8.13
N GLN A 354 -0.96 31.91 -9.29
CA GLN A 354 -1.02 32.79 -10.47
C GLN A 354 -2.25 32.53 -11.34
N HIS A 355 -2.74 31.30 -11.39
CA HIS A 355 -3.83 30.93 -12.29
C HIS A 355 -5.19 30.82 -11.60
N LEU A 356 -5.21 30.48 -10.32
CA LEU A 356 -6.45 30.28 -9.54
C LEU A 356 -6.56 31.22 -8.33
N ALA A 357 -5.74 32.27 -8.31
CA ALA A 357 -5.79 33.40 -7.39
C ALA A 357 -5.98 33.01 -5.92
N ARG A 358 -5.15 32.09 -5.43
CA ARG A 358 -5.13 31.70 -4.01
C ARG A 358 -4.84 32.91 -3.12
N VAL A 359 -5.84 33.38 -2.37
CA VAL A 359 -5.66 34.38 -1.31
C VAL A 359 -5.45 33.66 0.02
N LYS A 360 -4.20 33.61 0.53
CA LYS A 360 -3.92 33.12 1.88
C LYS A 360 -4.26 34.22 2.90
N GLU A 361 -5.55 34.37 3.24
CA GLU A 361 -5.93 35.27 4.35
C GLU A 361 -5.77 34.59 5.72
N ILE A 362 -5.96 33.26 5.80
CA ILE A 362 -5.91 32.46 7.05
C ILE A 362 -5.29 31.08 6.76
N GLU A 363 -4.39 30.60 7.63
CA GLU A 363 -3.88 29.23 7.58
C GLU A 363 -5.03 28.23 7.80
N ASN A 364 -5.23 27.29 6.88
CA ASN A 364 -6.38 26.36 6.84
C ASN A 364 -7.77 26.99 6.56
N GLY A 365 -7.82 28.24 6.08
CA GLY A 365 -9.05 28.89 5.60
C GLY A 365 -9.59 28.33 4.26
N PRO A 366 -10.64 28.96 3.68
CA PRO A 366 -11.20 28.58 2.38
C PRO A 366 -10.15 28.64 1.27
N ARG A 367 -10.08 27.61 0.42
CA ARG A 367 -9.10 27.47 -0.66
C ARG A 367 -9.80 27.28 -2.01
N THR A 368 -9.41 28.10 -2.98
CA THR A 368 -9.79 27.92 -4.38
C THR A 368 -9.25 26.60 -4.94
N ILE A 369 -7.99 26.27 -4.63
CA ILE A 369 -7.36 24.99 -4.97
C ILE A 369 -6.14 24.74 -4.05
N ASP A 370 -5.82 23.48 -3.79
CA ASP A 370 -4.62 23.01 -3.10
C ASP A 370 -4.09 21.78 -3.85
N LEU A 371 -2.80 21.82 -4.22
CA LEU A 371 -2.12 20.78 -5.00
C LEU A 371 -0.87 20.32 -4.23
N ASP A 372 -1.00 19.22 -3.49
CA ASP A 372 0.08 18.67 -2.67
C ASP A 372 0.79 17.52 -3.38
N LEU A 373 2.12 17.60 -3.51
CA LEU A 373 2.95 16.50 -3.99
C LEU A 373 3.03 15.39 -2.93
N LEU A 374 2.39 14.24 -3.18
CA LEU A 374 2.34 13.11 -2.25
C LEU A 374 3.55 12.20 -2.39
N LEU A 375 3.79 11.73 -3.61
CA LEU A 375 4.83 10.76 -3.96
C LEU A 375 5.49 11.19 -5.27
N TYR A 376 6.79 10.91 -5.38
CA TYR A 376 7.58 11.14 -6.58
C TYR A 376 8.50 9.94 -6.77
N ASP A 377 8.27 9.15 -7.81
CA ASP A 377 8.94 7.87 -8.03
C ASP A 377 9.10 7.09 -6.70
N ASN A 378 10.34 6.70 -6.35
CA ASN A 378 10.70 6.13 -5.04
C ASN A 378 11.56 7.08 -4.19
N VAL A 379 11.55 8.38 -4.51
CA VAL A 379 12.43 9.38 -3.92
C VAL A 379 11.99 9.73 -2.51
N GLN A 380 12.97 9.89 -1.60
CA GLN A 380 12.78 10.41 -0.25
C GLN A 380 13.47 11.76 -0.12
N ILE A 381 12.71 12.82 0.14
CA ILE A 381 13.22 14.19 0.33
C ILE A 381 12.72 14.72 1.66
N ASN A 382 13.63 15.37 2.39
CA ASN A 382 13.32 16.09 3.63
C ASN A 382 14.14 17.39 3.66
N THR A 383 13.74 18.37 2.85
CA THR A 383 14.29 19.73 2.87
C THR A 383 13.35 20.67 3.60
N SER A 384 13.81 21.88 3.94
CA SER A 384 13.00 22.87 4.65
C SER A 384 11.72 23.30 3.90
N ASP A 385 11.71 23.14 2.59
CA ASP A 385 10.66 23.59 1.67
C ASP A 385 9.84 22.44 1.02
N LEU A 386 10.34 21.20 1.07
CA LEU A 386 9.69 20.04 0.47
C LEU A 386 9.95 18.77 1.29
N ILE A 387 8.89 17.99 1.52
CA ILE A 387 8.96 16.66 2.14
C ILE A 387 8.21 15.67 1.25
N VAL A 388 8.90 14.63 0.79
CA VAL A 388 8.34 13.53 -0.02
C VAL A 388 8.84 12.20 0.56
N PRO A 389 7.98 11.20 0.82
CA PRO A 389 6.51 11.24 0.82
C PRO A 389 5.92 12.34 1.72
N HIS A 390 4.75 12.86 1.36
CA HIS A 390 4.14 13.97 2.10
C HIS A 390 3.88 13.62 3.59
N LYS A 391 4.41 14.44 4.50
CA LYS A 391 4.46 14.17 5.96
C LYS A 391 3.13 13.77 6.61
N SER A 392 2.02 14.36 6.19
CA SER A 392 0.70 14.15 6.80
C SER A 392 -0.21 13.25 5.97
N MET A 393 0.30 12.57 4.94
CA MET A 393 -0.55 11.75 4.09
C MET A 393 -1.17 10.59 4.89
N LEU A 394 -0.42 9.98 5.80
CA LEU A 394 -0.86 8.80 6.56
C LEU A 394 -1.95 9.08 7.61
N GLU A 395 -2.20 10.35 7.92
CA GLU A 395 -3.14 10.78 8.96
C GLU A 395 -4.51 11.20 8.38
N ARG A 396 -4.67 11.20 7.05
CA ARG A 396 -5.81 11.85 6.36
C ARG A 396 -6.52 10.88 5.43
N THR A 397 -7.78 10.52 5.74
CA THR A 397 -8.53 9.57 4.88
C THR A 397 -8.78 10.16 3.50
N PHE A 398 -9.07 11.46 3.40
CA PHE A 398 -9.28 12.16 2.14
C PHE A 398 -8.03 12.30 1.26
N VAL A 399 -6.85 11.86 1.76
CA VAL A 399 -5.62 11.71 0.96
C VAL A 399 -5.37 10.24 0.67
N LEU A 400 -5.37 9.38 1.70
CA LEU A 400 -5.05 7.96 1.54
C LEU A 400 -6.08 7.18 0.73
N GLN A 401 -7.37 7.41 0.95
CA GLN A 401 -8.42 6.67 0.24
C GLN A 401 -8.37 6.93 -1.27
N PRO A 402 -8.34 8.19 -1.76
CA PRO A 402 -8.12 8.46 -3.19
C PRO A 402 -6.78 7.90 -3.71
N LEU A 403 -5.71 7.99 -2.92
CA LEU A 403 -4.39 7.51 -3.33
C LEU A 403 -4.34 5.99 -3.51
N CYS A 404 -4.96 5.22 -2.60
CA CYS A 404 -5.00 3.75 -2.68
C CYS A 404 -5.74 3.25 -3.92
N GLU A 405 -6.63 4.05 -4.52
CA GLU A 405 -7.24 3.71 -5.81
C GLU A 405 -6.27 3.77 -7.00
N LEU A 406 -5.11 4.42 -6.82
CA LEU A 406 -4.07 4.62 -7.83
C LEU A 406 -2.82 3.77 -7.60
N LEU A 407 -2.70 3.16 -6.42
CA LEU A 407 -1.56 2.34 -6.03
C LEU A 407 -1.97 0.87 -5.91
N PRO A 408 -1.15 -0.08 -6.40
CA PRO A 408 -1.34 -1.49 -6.10
C PRO A 408 -1.36 -1.81 -4.60
N PRO A 409 -2.03 -2.90 -4.17
CA PRO A 409 -2.12 -3.28 -2.77
C PRO A 409 -0.79 -3.67 -2.13
N ASP A 410 0.20 -4.11 -2.94
CA ASP A 410 1.56 -4.46 -2.53
C ASP A 410 2.51 -3.26 -2.50
N GLN A 411 2.09 -2.08 -2.99
CA GLN A 411 2.90 -0.87 -2.94
C GLN A 411 3.10 -0.43 -1.49
N THR A 412 4.36 -0.39 -1.06
CA THR A 412 4.76 0.03 0.30
C THR A 412 5.11 1.50 0.37
N HIS A 413 4.84 2.10 1.53
CA HIS A 413 5.24 3.47 1.80
C HIS A 413 6.77 3.56 2.01
N PRO A 414 7.50 4.46 1.32
CA PRO A 414 8.98 4.48 1.33
C PRO A 414 9.66 4.63 2.70
N ILE A 415 8.96 5.20 3.68
CA ILE A 415 9.47 5.40 5.05
C ILE A 415 9.08 4.25 5.98
N SER A 416 7.78 3.98 6.18
CA SER A 416 7.26 2.93 7.07
C SER A 416 7.39 1.50 6.52
N ALA A 417 7.68 1.32 5.23
CA ALA A 417 7.77 0.03 4.52
C ALA A 417 6.53 -0.88 4.65
N GLU A 418 5.40 -0.32 5.07
CA GLU A 418 4.12 -1.01 5.15
C GLU A 418 3.24 -0.60 3.94
N PRO A 419 2.41 -1.50 3.41
CA PRO A 419 1.49 -1.20 2.32
C PRO A 419 0.60 0.02 2.59
N PHE A 420 0.38 0.86 1.57
CA PHE A 420 -0.53 2.02 1.70
C PHE A 420 -1.96 1.61 2.09
N HIS A 421 -2.39 0.43 1.62
CA HIS A 421 -3.71 -0.13 1.94
C HIS A 421 -3.85 -0.51 3.41
N ASP A 422 -2.76 -0.93 4.07
CA ASP A 422 -2.77 -1.25 5.49
C ASP A 422 -2.87 0.02 6.35
N HIS A 423 -2.17 1.10 5.96
CA HIS A 423 -2.33 2.42 6.57
C HIS A 423 -3.77 2.92 6.47
N LEU A 424 -4.39 2.80 5.29
CA LEU A 424 -5.80 3.18 5.11
C LEU A 424 -6.73 2.34 6.00
N SER A 425 -6.50 1.03 6.06
CA SER A 425 -7.26 0.10 6.90
C SER A 425 -7.17 0.42 8.39
N GLN A 426 -6.01 0.86 8.87
CA GLN A 426 -5.83 1.33 10.26
C GLN A 426 -6.65 2.61 10.48
N LEU A 427 -6.53 3.57 9.57
CA LEU A 427 -7.21 4.86 9.67
C LEU A 427 -8.74 4.75 9.59
N LEU A 428 -9.28 3.77 8.86
CA LEU A 428 -10.72 3.50 8.79
C LEU A 428 -11.27 2.71 9.99
N ARG A 429 -10.40 1.99 10.73
CA ARG A 429 -10.78 1.23 11.94
C ARG A 429 -10.78 2.10 13.19
N ASP A 430 -9.78 2.95 13.30
CA ASP A 430 -9.65 3.84 14.44
C ASP A 430 -10.68 4.97 14.34
N LYS A 431 -11.25 5.39 15.48
CA LYS A 431 -11.92 6.68 15.51
C LYS A 431 -10.82 7.71 15.24
N PRO A 432 -10.97 8.58 14.22
CA PRO A 432 -9.98 9.59 13.99
C PRO A 432 -9.81 10.42 15.26
N ASP A 433 -8.59 10.91 15.52
CA ASP A 433 -8.37 11.89 16.57
C ASP A 433 -9.29 13.09 16.28
N ASP A 434 -10.18 13.43 17.22
CA ASP A 434 -11.16 14.52 17.07
C ASP A 434 -10.48 15.89 16.81
N HIS A 435 -9.18 16.03 17.14
CA HIS A 435 -8.37 17.21 16.84
C HIS A 435 -7.81 17.23 15.41
N VAL A 436 -7.80 16.08 14.72
CA VAL A 436 -7.26 15.90 13.37
C VAL A 436 -8.40 15.74 12.37
N GLN A 437 -9.37 14.85 12.58
CA GLN A 437 -10.48 14.62 11.65
C GLN A 437 -11.77 14.28 12.42
N THR A 438 -12.85 15.03 12.19
CA THR A 438 -14.12 14.80 12.91
C THR A 438 -14.88 13.56 12.45
N ASP A 439 -14.64 13.11 11.21
CA ASP A 439 -15.25 11.91 10.64
C ASP A 439 -14.35 11.35 9.52
N SER A 440 -14.01 10.06 9.60
CA SER A 440 -13.25 9.33 8.58
C SER A 440 -14.08 9.06 7.33
N SER A 441 -15.41 9.20 7.41
CA SER A 441 -16.34 8.93 6.32
C SER A 441 -16.21 9.94 5.18
N LEU A 442 -16.14 9.41 3.96
CA LEU A 442 -16.09 10.18 2.73
C LEU A 442 -17.25 9.76 1.82
N LEU A 443 -17.92 10.74 1.23
CA LEU A 443 -18.89 10.47 0.18
C LEU A 443 -18.22 10.61 -1.17
N GLN A 444 -18.23 9.54 -1.95
CA GLN A 444 -17.84 9.63 -3.36
C GLN A 444 -18.87 10.45 -4.13
N LEU A 445 -18.42 11.33 -5.01
CA LEU A 445 -19.25 12.17 -5.87
C LEU A 445 -19.02 11.80 -7.34
N VAL A 446 -20.10 11.57 -8.08
CA VAL A 446 -20.09 11.58 -9.54
C VAL A 446 -20.54 12.98 -10.00
N PRO A 447 -19.63 13.83 -10.50
CA PRO A 447 -19.98 15.22 -10.82
C PRO A 447 -20.89 15.30 -12.05
N VAL A 448 -21.92 16.13 -11.95
CA VAL A 448 -22.80 16.52 -13.07
C VAL A 448 -22.57 18.01 -13.31
N PRO A 449 -21.90 18.42 -14.41
CA PRO A 449 -21.43 19.81 -14.58
C PRO A 449 -22.51 20.90 -14.44
N ARG A 450 -23.74 20.60 -14.87
CA ARG A 450 -24.88 21.54 -14.80
C ARG A 450 -25.41 21.73 -13.37
N ILE A 451 -25.20 20.78 -12.48
CA ILE A 451 -25.89 20.71 -11.19
C ILE A 451 -24.93 21.13 -10.08
N SER A 452 -25.42 22.02 -9.20
CA SER A 452 -24.67 22.41 -8.01
C SER A 452 -24.40 21.18 -7.15
N THR A 453 -23.25 21.16 -6.48
CA THR A 453 -22.89 20.07 -5.58
C THR A 453 -24.03 19.71 -4.65
N LYS A 454 -24.65 20.69 -3.97
CA LYS A 454 -25.71 20.49 -2.97
C LYS A 454 -26.93 19.73 -3.52
N ASP A 455 -27.26 19.97 -4.78
CA ASP A 455 -28.43 19.40 -5.44
C ASP A 455 -28.09 18.11 -6.21
N ASN A 456 -26.79 17.78 -6.35
CA ASN A 456 -26.36 16.57 -7.00
C ASN A 456 -26.62 15.34 -6.11
N VAL A 457 -27.56 14.51 -6.56
CA VAL A 457 -27.98 13.28 -5.88
C VAL A 457 -26.98 12.12 -6.02
N MET A 458 -25.99 12.20 -6.93
CA MET A 458 -25.02 11.13 -7.16
C MET A 458 -23.86 11.14 -6.16
N ARG A 459 -24.20 10.86 -4.89
CA ARG A 459 -23.27 10.84 -3.77
C ARG A 459 -23.37 9.53 -3.00
N PHE A 460 -22.27 8.81 -2.89
CA PHE A 460 -22.27 7.44 -2.43
C PHE A 460 -21.21 7.20 -1.34
N ASP A 461 -21.64 6.67 -0.19
CA ASP A 461 -20.73 6.05 0.77
C ASP A 461 -20.28 4.69 0.22
N GLN A 462 -19.10 4.65 -0.40
CA GLN A 462 -18.56 3.45 -1.01
C GLN A 462 -17.82 2.53 -0.03
N VAL A 463 -17.73 2.90 1.25
CA VAL A 463 -17.04 2.11 2.29
C VAL A 463 -18.05 1.39 3.19
N ASN A 464 -19.09 2.08 3.64
CA ASN A 464 -20.14 1.50 4.49
C ASN A 464 -21.46 1.29 3.75
N TYR A 465 -21.57 1.71 2.49
CA TYR A 465 -22.74 1.48 1.63
C TYR A 465 -24.06 2.05 2.18
N LYS A 466 -23.99 3.18 2.90
CA LYS A 466 -25.13 3.84 3.55
C LYS A 466 -25.81 4.94 2.72
N SER A 467 -25.63 4.93 1.41
CA SER A 467 -26.30 5.89 0.51
C SER A 467 -27.55 5.29 -0.13
N PRO A 468 -28.62 6.08 -0.33
CA PRO A 468 -29.81 5.65 -1.05
C PRO A 468 -29.48 5.14 -2.46
N THR A 469 -30.18 4.10 -2.89
CA THR A 469 -30.11 3.60 -4.27
C THR A 469 -30.90 4.52 -5.20
N LEU A 470 -30.30 4.93 -6.32
CA LEU A 470 -30.96 5.79 -7.30
C LEU A 470 -31.73 4.98 -8.35
N ILE A 471 -32.90 5.46 -8.72
CA ILE A 471 -33.78 4.83 -9.72
C ILE A 471 -33.63 5.55 -11.05
N MET A 472 -33.21 4.79 -12.06
CA MET A 472 -33.14 5.20 -13.45
C MET A 472 -34.35 4.64 -14.22
N GLY A 473 -35.28 5.52 -14.59
CA GLY A 473 -36.48 5.18 -15.36
C GLY A 473 -36.18 5.10 -16.86
N ILE A 474 -36.55 3.99 -17.48
CA ILE A 474 -36.33 3.75 -18.92
C ILE A 474 -37.42 4.43 -19.75
N LEU A 475 -37.04 5.24 -20.74
CA LEU A 475 -37.92 5.85 -21.72
C LEU A 475 -37.42 5.54 -23.15
N ASN A 476 -38.03 4.53 -23.79
CA ASN A 476 -37.65 4.13 -25.15
C ASN A 476 -38.42 4.93 -26.21
N MET A 477 -37.71 5.42 -27.22
CA MET A 477 -38.23 6.20 -28.35
C MET A 477 -38.32 5.39 -29.65
N THR A 478 -38.38 4.05 -29.56
CA THR A 478 -38.37 3.15 -30.73
C THR A 478 -39.78 2.69 -31.12
N PRO A 479 -40.07 2.47 -32.43
CA PRO A 479 -41.37 1.99 -32.90
C PRO A 479 -41.82 0.68 -32.26
N ASP A 480 -40.88 -0.24 -32.09
CA ASP A 480 -41.16 -1.60 -31.61
C ASP A 480 -41.49 -1.64 -30.11
N SER A 481 -41.06 -0.66 -29.32
CA SER A 481 -41.33 -0.62 -27.86
C SER A 481 -42.80 -0.37 -27.54
N PHE A 482 -43.57 0.14 -28.50
CA PHE A 482 -45.01 0.43 -28.34
C PHE A 482 -45.91 -0.73 -28.81
N SER A 483 -45.31 -1.87 -29.19
CA SER A 483 -46.02 -3.11 -29.55
C SER A 483 -46.33 -4.02 -28.34
N ASP A 484 -45.72 -3.80 -27.17
CA ASP A 484 -45.97 -4.55 -25.92
C ASP A 484 -47.26 -4.07 -25.17
N GLY A 485 -48.13 -3.34 -25.86
CA GLY A 485 -49.39 -2.77 -25.32
C GLY A 485 -49.76 -1.49 -26.07
N GLY A 486 -50.44 -1.65 -27.21
CA GLY A 486 -50.64 -0.58 -28.20
C GLY A 486 -51.25 0.71 -27.64
N LYS A 487 -50.67 1.86 -28.06
CA LYS A 487 -51.41 3.09 -28.42
C LYS A 487 -50.59 4.29 -28.92
N TYR A 488 -49.24 4.28 -28.91
CA TYR A 488 -48.53 5.58 -28.90
C TYR A 488 -47.52 5.89 -30.00
N TYR A 489 -47.38 5.12 -31.08
CA TYR A 489 -46.50 5.56 -32.18
C TYR A 489 -47.09 6.70 -33.04
N SER A 490 -48.40 6.96 -32.91
CA SER A 490 -49.09 8.12 -33.49
C SER A 490 -49.23 9.30 -32.51
N SER A 491 -48.49 9.30 -31.40
CA SER A 491 -48.66 10.28 -30.32
C SER A 491 -47.71 11.45 -30.43
N SER A 492 -48.24 12.65 -30.30
CA SER A 492 -47.45 13.88 -30.30
C SER A 492 -46.32 13.80 -29.27
N LEU A 493 -45.22 14.50 -29.55
CA LEU A 493 -44.08 14.65 -28.64
C LEU A 493 -44.50 15.08 -27.21
N ASP A 494 -45.64 15.76 -27.07
CA ASP A 494 -46.23 16.16 -25.78
C ASP A 494 -46.67 14.97 -24.92
N ASN A 495 -47.16 13.87 -25.51
CA ASN A 495 -47.52 12.67 -24.75
C ASN A 495 -46.28 12.00 -24.16
N ILE A 496 -45.16 12.01 -24.89
CA ILE A 496 -43.89 11.42 -24.44
C ILE A 496 -43.26 12.27 -23.33
N VAL A 497 -43.36 13.60 -23.43
CA VAL A 497 -42.98 14.51 -22.33
C VAL A 497 -43.87 14.25 -21.11
N GLY A 498 -45.17 13.99 -21.30
CA GLY A 498 -46.08 13.58 -20.22
C GLY A 498 -45.66 12.26 -19.56
N GLU A 499 -45.14 11.30 -20.33
CA GLU A 499 -44.60 10.05 -19.80
C GLU A 499 -43.32 10.27 -19.00
N ALA A 500 -42.41 11.13 -19.48
CA ALA A 500 -41.24 11.55 -18.71
C ALA A 500 -41.66 12.19 -17.37
N ALA A 501 -42.64 13.11 -17.39
CA ALA A 501 -43.21 13.71 -16.19
C ALA A 501 -43.77 12.65 -15.23
N ARG A 502 -44.46 11.63 -15.76
CA ARG A 502 -44.99 10.52 -14.97
C ARG A 502 -43.88 9.73 -14.28
N LEU A 503 -42.77 9.44 -14.96
CA LEU A 503 -41.62 8.76 -14.36
C LEU A 503 -41.01 9.56 -13.19
N VAL A 504 -40.89 10.89 -13.34
CA VAL A 504 -40.43 11.77 -12.26
C VAL A 504 -41.38 11.73 -11.07
N GLN A 505 -42.70 11.85 -11.30
CA GLN A 505 -43.71 11.78 -10.24
C GLN A 505 -43.68 10.43 -9.50
N GLN A 506 -43.34 9.35 -10.22
CA GLN A 506 -43.19 8.02 -9.64
C GLN A 506 -41.89 7.83 -8.86
N GLY A 507 -41.00 8.81 -8.86
CA GLY A 507 -39.78 8.84 -8.05
C GLY A 507 -38.52 8.42 -8.79
N ALA A 508 -38.49 8.44 -10.13
CA ALA A 508 -37.24 8.34 -10.87
C ALA A 508 -36.40 9.59 -10.60
N GLN A 509 -35.11 9.39 -10.28
CA GLN A 509 -34.14 10.48 -10.18
C GLN A 509 -33.39 10.71 -11.50
N ILE A 510 -33.40 9.71 -12.38
CA ILE A 510 -32.78 9.77 -13.71
C ILE A 510 -33.77 9.21 -14.74
N ILE A 511 -33.90 9.87 -15.88
CA ILE A 511 -34.60 9.33 -17.06
C ILE A 511 -33.56 8.94 -18.09
N ASP A 512 -33.59 7.68 -18.52
CA ASP A 512 -32.70 7.16 -19.55
C ASP A 512 -33.45 7.02 -20.88
N ILE A 513 -33.08 7.87 -21.83
CA ILE A 513 -33.75 8.03 -23.12
C ILE A 513 -32.98 7.23 -24.19
N GLY A 514 -33.64 6.26 -24.81
CA GLY A 514 -33.04 5.40 -25.84
C GLY A 514 -33.73 5.54 -27.20
N GLY A 515 -32.97 5.95 -28.22
CA GLY A 515 -33.44 6.05 -29.62
C GLY A 515 -33.28 4.76 -30.44
N VAL A 516 -32.45 3.83 -29.96
CA VAL A 516 -32.07 2.58 -30.64
C VAL A 516 -32.50 1.38 -29.81
N SER A 517 -33.12 0.38 -30.45
CA SER A 517 -33.41 -0.88 -29.77
C SER A 517 -32.14 -1.70 -29.67
N THR A 518 -31.77 -2.06 -28.45
CA THR A 518 -30.65 -2.96 -28.14
C THR A 518 -31.11 -4.42 -27.98
N ARG A 519 -32.38 -4.72 -28.32
CA ARG A 519 -32.94 -6.08 -28.28
C ARG A 519 -32.27 -6.97 -29.36
N PRO A 520 -32.02 -8.26 -29.08
CA PRO A 520 -31.45 -9.16 -30.09
C PRO A 520 -32.31 -9.24 -31.35
N GLY A 521 -31.73 -8.90 -32.51
CA GLY A 521 -32.38 -9.01 -33.82
C GLY A 521 -33.12 -7.76 -34.33
N SER A 522 -33.10 -6.62 -33.61
CA SER A 522 -33.66 -5.36 -34.15
C SER A 522 -32.82 -4.77 -35.27
N VAL A 523 -33.47 -4.03 -36.17
CA VAL A 523 -32.83 -3.22 -37.22
C VAL A 523 -32.36 -1.91 -36.59
N GLU A 524 -31.11 -1.54 -36.85
CA GLU A 524 -30.53 -0.31 -36.33
C GLU A 524 -30.93 0.88 -37.22
N PRO A 525 -31.44 1.99 -36.63
CA PRO A 525 -31.73 3.21 -37.37
C PRO A 525 -30.44 3.90 -37.82
N SER A 526 -30.55 4.87 -38.75
CA SER A 526 -29.42 5.75 -39.07
C SER A 526 -29.07 6.66 -37.89
N GLU A 527 -27.90 7.31 -37.93
CA GLU A 527 -27.50 8.25 -36.87
C GLU A 527 -28.45 9.45 -36.82
N GLU A 528 -28.86 9.95 -37.99
CA GLU A 528 -29.80 11.06 -38.15
C GLU A 528 -31.17 10.71 -37.58
N GLU A 529 -31.66 9.50 -37.86
CA GLU A 529 -32.94 9.03 -37.32
C GLU A 529 -32.90 8.87 -35.80
N GLU A 530 -31.78 8.41 -35.23
CA GLU A 530 -31.60 8.39 -33.77
C GLU A 530 -31.66 9.80 -33.18
N ILE A 531 -30.98 10.77 -33.80
CA ILE A 531 -31.00 12.19 -33.38
C ILE A 531 -32.43 12.75 -33.43
N GLU A 532 -33.16 12.53 -34.52
CA GLU A 532 -34.55 13.00 -34.67
C GLU A 532 -35.49 12.43 -33.62
N ARG A 533 -35.20 11.23 -33.10
CA ARG A 533 -35.99 10.59 -32.03
C ARG A 533 -35.67 11.18 -30.65
N VAL A 534 -34.40 11.37 -30.31
CA VAL A 534 -33.99 11.70 -28.92
C VAL A 534 -33.86 13.19 -28.66
N LEU A 535 -33.30 13.95 -29.61
CA LEU A 535 -32.93 15.36 -29.40
C LEU A 535 -34.13 16.26 -29.07
N PRO A 536 -35.28 16.18 -29.80
CA PRO A 536 -36.43 17.03 -29.51
C PRO A 536 -37.03 16.78 -28.12
N LEU A 537 -36.93 15.54 -27.61
CA LEU A 537 -37.42 15.19 -26.28
C LEU A 537 -36.56 15.81 -25.18
N VAL A 538 -35.23 15.75 -25.32
CA VAL A 538 -34.30 16.40 -24.37
C VAL A 538 -34.60 17.90 -24.28
N GLN A 539 -34.73 18.57 -25.42
CA GLN A 539 -35.05 20.00 -25.48
C GLN A 539 -36.38 20.30 -24.78
N LYS A 540 -37.45 19.56 -25.09
CA LYS A 540 -38.76 19.78 -24.46
C LYS A 540 -38.79 19.49 -22.96
N ILE A 541 -38.05 18.49 -22.48
CA ILE A 541 -37.93 18.23 -21.04
C ILE A 541 -37.28 19.44 -20.36
N ARG A 542 -36.22 20.01 -20.96
CA ARG A 542 -35.54 21.20 -20.42
C ARG A 542 -36.37 22.48 -20.51
N GLU A 543 -37.20 22.62 -21.52
CA GLU A 543 -38.15 23.74 -21.69
C GLU A 543 -39.41 23.62 -20.82
N SER A 544 -39.58 22.50 -20.10
CA SER A 544 -40.75 22.26 -19.27
C SER A 544 -40.92 23.35 -18.19
N ARG A 545 -42.18 23.77 -17.97
CA ARG A 545 -42.54 24.65 -16.84
C ARG A 545 -42.59 23.92 -15.50
N ASP A 546 -42.66 22.60 -15.52
CA ASP A 546 -42.54 21.78 -14.31
C ASP A 546 -41.06 21.72 -13.89
N ALA A 547 -40.73 22.38 -12.78
CA ALA A 547 -39.38 22.46 -12.27
C ALA A 547 -38.79 21.08 -11.91
N ALA A 548 -39.61 20.11 -11.49
CA ALA A 548 -39.12 18.76 -11.20
C ALA A 548 -38.67 18.05 -12.48
N LEU A 549 -39.46 18.18 -13.55
CA LEU A 549 -39.13 17.64 -14.86
C LEU A 549 -37.95 18.38 -15.52
N ALA A 550 -37.93 19.72 -15.45
CA ALA A 550 -36.87 20.52 -16.07
C ALA A 550 -35.50 20.25 -15.44
N ASN A 551 -35.45 19.92 -14.15
CA ASN A 551 -34.21 19.67 -13.42
C ASN A 551 -33.80 18.19 -13.33
N ILE A 552 -34.63 17.25 -13.79
CA ILE A 552 -34.34 15.82 -13.75
C ILE A 552 -33.00 15.49 -14.41
N LEU A 553 -32.29 14.48 -13.92
CA LEU A 553 -31.11 13.98 -14.61
C LEU A 553 -31.54 13.25 -15.90
N ILE A 554 -30.95 13.63 -17.02
CA ILE A 554 -31.22 12.99 -18.32
C ILE A 554 -29.99 12.17 -18.74
N SER A 555 -30.19 10.87 -18.87
CA SER A 555 -29.26 9.92 -19.47
C SER A 555 -29.65 9.61 -20.92
N ILE A 556 -28.67 9.48 -21.79
CA ILE A 556 -28.87 9.10 -23.20
C ILE A 556 -28.25 7.73 -23.44
N ASP A 557 -29.09 6.74 -23.75
CA ASP A 557 -28.70 5.37 -24.12
C ASP A 557 -28.25 5.36 -25.58
N THR A 558 -26.97 5.70 -25.81
CA THR A 558 -26.35 5.77 -27.13
C THR A 558 -24.87 5.39 -27.09
N TYR A 559 -24.41 4.76 -28.16
CA TYR A 559 -23.01 4.44 -28.41
C TYR A 559 -22.37 5.35 -29.47
N ARG A 560 -23.10 6.33 -30.00
CA ARG A 560 -22.65 7.20 -31.09
C ARG A 560 -22.19 8.55 -30.54
N SER A 561 -20.94 8.93 -30.86
CA SER A 561 -20.34 10.17 -30.34
C SER A 561 -21.10 11.45 -30.75
N ASN A 562 -21.61 11.50 -31.98
CA ASN A 562 -22.34 12.66 -32.48
C ASN A 562 -23.73 12.84 -31.83
N VAL A 563 -24.44 11.72 -31.60
CA VAL A 563 -25.72 11.73 -30.87
C VAL A 563 -25.50 12.23 -29.44
N ALA A 564 -24.50 11.66 -28.75
CA ALA A 564 -24.11 12.05 -27.40
C ALA A 564 -23.81 13.55 -27.32
N ARG A 565 -22.97 14.08 -28.22
CA ARG A 565 -22.61 15.50 -28.29
C ARG A 565 -23.85 16.39 -28.42
N LYS A 566 -24.70 16.15 -29.42
CA LYS A 566 -25.90 16.98 -29.65
C LYS A 566 -26.87 16.94 -28.46
N CYS A 567 -27.00 15.79 -27.80
CA CYS A 567 -27.87 15.69 -26.63
C CYS A 567 -27.30 16.42 -25.41
N LEU A 568 -25.98 16.34 -25.18
CA LEU A 568 -25.31 17.11 -24.12
C LEU A 568 -25.44 18.62 -24.36
N GLU A 569 -25.29 19.08 -25.61
CA GLU A 569 -25.53 20.48 -26.01
C GLU A 569 -26.98 20.92 -25.75
N ALA A 570 -27.94 20.02 -25.93
CA ALA A 570 -29.35 20.25 -25.60
C ALA A 570 -29.69 20.14 -24.10
N GLY A 571 -28.71 19.79 -23.26
CA GLY A 571 -28.86 19.73 -21.81
C GLY A 571 -29.06 18.32 -21.23
N ALA A 572 -28.71 17.25 -21.94
CA ALA A 572 -28.52 15.95 -21.32
C ALA A 572 -27.37 15.99 -20.30
N ASP A 573 -27.40 15.09 -19.30
CA ASP A 573 -26.43 15.10 -18.21
C ASP A 573 -25.48 13.89 -18.25
N ILE A 574 -25.96 12.72 -18.69
CA ILE A 574 -25.25 11.43 -18.58
C ILE A 574 -25.25 10.74 -19.95
N ILE A 575 -24.15 10.06 -20.28
CA ILE A 575 -24.08 9.17 -21.45
C ILE A 575 -24.07 7.72 -20.97
N ASN A 576 -25.00 6.91 -21.47
CA ASN A 576 -25.11 5.48 -21.20
C ASN A 576 -24.74 4.69 -22.45
N ASP A 577 -23.56 4.07 -22.44
CA ASP A 577 -23.01 3.38 -23.61
C ASP A 577 -22.90 1.87 -23.36
N ILE A 578 -23.82 1.14 -24.00
CA ILE A 578 -23.89 -0.33 -24.01
C ILE A 578 -22.70 -1.03 -24.69
N SER A 579 -21.82 -0.29 -25.36
CA SER A 579 -20.67 -0.83 -26.08
C SER A 579 -19.33 -0.64 -25.35
N MET A 580 -19.31 0.13 -24.25
CA MET A 580 -18.07 0.58 -23.59
C MET A 580 -17.10 1.29 -24.55
N GLY A 581 -17.63 2.12 -25.46
CA GLY A 581 -16.88 2.86 -26.46
C GLY A 581 -16.30 1.99 -27.58
N ARG A 582 -16.68 0.71 -27.68
CA ARG A 582 -16.17 -0.21 -28.71
C ARG A 582 -16.78 0.06 -30.08
N TYR A 583 -17.98 0.62 -30.16
CA TYR A 583 -18.62 0.93 -31.44
C TYR A 583 -18.17 2.29 -32.00
N ASP A 584 -17.94 3.28 -31.13
CA ASP A 584 -17.38 4.58 -31.50
C ASP A 584 -16.48 5.13 -30.40
N GLU A 585 -15.16 4.97 -30.55
CA GLU A 585 -14.19 5.40 -29.54
C GLU A 585 -14.15 6.91 -29.31
N ARG A 586 -14.64 7.71 -30.26
CA ARG A 586 -14.72 9.17 -30.13
C ARG A 586 -15.68 9.60 -29.03
N ILE A 587 -16.56 8.70 -28.57
CA ILE A 587 -17.44 8.99 -27.43
C ILE A 587 -16.63 9.33 -26.18
N PHE A 588 -15.44 8.75 -25.99
CA PHE A 588 -14.56 9.09 -24.88
C PHE A 588 -14.06 10.54 -24.96
N GLN A 589 -13.80 11.06 -26.17
CA GLN A 589 -13.44 12.47 -26.35
C GLN A 589 -14.59 13.38 -25.95
N VAL A 590 -15.82 13.05 -26.36
CA VAL A 590 -17.03 13.79 -25.99
C VAL A 590 -17.21 13.79 -24.46
N VAL A 591 -17.10 12.63 -23.81
CA VAL A 591 -17.21 12.51 -22.35
C VAL A 591 -16.12 13.33 -21.63
N ALA A 592 -14.88 13.30 -22.13
CA ALA A 592 -13.76 14.04 -21.54
C ALA A 592 -13.94 15.57 -21.68
N GLU A 593 -14.43 16.03 -22.83
CA GLU A 593 -14.69 17.44 -23.16
C GLU A 593 -15.84 18.02 -22.33
N TYR A 594 -16.96 17.30 -22.25
CA TYR A 594 -18.14 17.77 -21.52
C TYR A 594 -18.06 17.53 -20.02
N GLY A 595 -17.14 16.69 -19.55
CA GLY A 595 -17.01 16.38 -18.11
C GLY A 595 -18.22 15.63 -17.52
N CYS A 596 -19.09 15.05 -18.36
CA CYS A 596 -20.31 14.37 -17.94
C CYS A 596 -20.04 12.97 -17.36
N PRO A 597 -20.94 12.41 -16.54
CA PRO A 597 -20.91 10.99 -16.18
C PRO A 597 -21.10 10.09 -17.41
N TYR A 598 -20.41 8.95 -17.37
CA TYR A 598 -20.40 7.95 -18.43
C TYR A 598 -20.62 6.55 -17.84
N ILE A 599 -21.73 5.93 -18.22
CA ILE A 599 -22.07 4.57 -17.83
C ILE A 599 -21.44 3.63 -18.84
N MET A 600 -20.44 2.87 -18.38
CA MET A 600 -19.72 1.91 -19.20
C MET A 600 -20.35 0.53 -19.02
N ASN A 601 -21.22 0.14 -19.95
CA ASN A 601 -21.97 -1.10 -19.86
C ASN A 601 -21.29 -2.24 -20.62
N HIS A 602 -20.95 -3.31 -19.91
CA HIS A 602 -20.25 -4.44 -20.50
C HIS A 602 -21.10 -5.25 -21.47
N SER A 603 -20.67 -5.28 -22.73
CA SER A 603 -21.15 -6.18 -23.76
C SER A 603 -20.02 -6.80 -24.59
N ARG A 604 -20.36 -7.81 -25.41
CA ARG A 604 -19.50 -8.37 -26.45
C ARG A 604 -20.29 -8.58 -27.73
N GLY A 605 -19.65 -8.33 -28.87
CA GLY A 605 -20.29 -8.44 -30.18
C GLY A 605 -21.35 -7.37 -30.39
N THR A 606 -22.40 -7.71 -31.11
CA THR A 606 -23.56 -6.88 -31.50
C THR A 606 -24.86 -7.51 -31.02
N PRO A 607 -26.02 -6.83 -31.08
CA PRO A 607 -27.30 -7.46 -30.72
C PRO A 607 -27.59 -8.80 -31.41
N GLN A 608 -27.07 -8.98 -32.63
CA GLN A 608 -27.24 -10.20 -33.43
C GLN A 608 -26.25 -11.32 -33.05
N THR A 609 -25.09 -10.99 -32.45
CA THR A 609 -24.00 -11.95 -32.19
C THR A 609 -23.74 -12.20 -30.70
N MET A 610 -24.15 -11.29 -29.81
CA MET A 610 -23.82 -11.33 -28.37
C MET A 610 -24.22 -12.63 -27.67
N SER A 611 -25.33 -13.26 -28.09
CA SER A 611 -25.81 -14.52 -27.49
C SER A 611 -24.85 -15.69 -27.64
N LYS A 612 -23.93 -15.63 -28.62
CA LYS A 612 -22.90 -16.65 -28.87
C LYS A 612 -21.57 -16.38 -28.12
N LEU A 613 -21.38 -15.18 -27.57
CA LEU A 613 -20.11 -14.71 -26.99
C LEU A 613 -20.10 -14.78 -25.45
N THR A 614 -20.72 -15.83 -24.89
CA THR A 614 -20.95 -16.01 -23.45
C THR A 614 -19.83 -16.78 -22.73
N LYS A 615 -18.72 -17.09 -23.40
CA LYS A 615 -17.58 -17.81 -22.81
C LYS A 615 -16.56 -16.82 -22.24
N TYR A 616 -16.36 -16.81 -20.94
CA TYR A 616 -15.39 -15.96 -20.25
C TYR A 616 -14.28 -16.85 -19.70
N GLU A 617 -13.10 -16.74 -20.30
CA GLU A 617 -11.94 -17.58 -19.97
C GLU A 617 -11.12 -16.97 -18.83
N PRO A 618 -10.41 -17.81 -18.04
CA PRO A 618 -9.46 -17.32 -17.05
C PRO A 618 -8.39 -16.43 -17.69
N ASN A 619 -7.80 -15.54 -16.88
CA ASN A 619 -6.62 -14.80 -17.32
C ASN A 619 -5.48 -15.78 -17.64
N LYS A 620 -4.83 -15.60 -18.79
CA LYS A 620 -3.65 -16.37 -19.23
C LYS A 620 -2.47 -15.46 -19.57
N ASN A 621 -2.62 -14.16 -19.31
CA ASN A 621 -1.59 -13.17 -19.59
C ASN A 621 -0.86 -12.85 -18.29
N ASP A 622 0.41 -13.24 -18.20
CA ASP A 622 1.28 -13.01 -17.03
C ASP A 622 1.57 -11.52 -16.80
N ASP A 623 1.35 -10.66 -17.81
CA ASP A 623 1.45 -9.21 -17.69
C ASP A 623 0.25 -8.58 -16.97
N ILE A 624 -0.81 -9.35 -16.72
CA ILE A 624 -2.03 -8.88 -16.06
C ILE A 624 -2.12 -9.55 -14.69
N VAL A 625 -2.09 -8.73 -13.64
CA VAL A 625 -2.36 -9.16 -12.26
C VAL A 625 -3.74 -8.68 -11.87
N GLU A 626 -4.57 -9.60 -11.36
CA GLU A 626 -5.95 -9.31 -10.93
C GLU A 626 -6.01 -9.42 -9.41
N TYR A 627 -6.65 -8.43 -8.77
CA TYR A 627 -6.84 -8.36 -7.33
C TYR A 627 -8.33 -8.22 -7.01
N LEU A 628 -8.71 -8.70 -5.84
CA LEU A 628 -10.02 -8.45 -5.25
C LEU A 628 -9.77 -7.86 -3.87
N ILE A 629 -9.83 -6.53 -3.75
CA ILE A 629 -9.43 -5.81 -2.55
C ILE A 629 -10.67 -5.25 -1.87
N ASP A 630 -10.89 -5.63 -0.62
CA ASP A 630 -11.95 -5.03 0.16
C ASP A 630 -11.59 -3.58 0.55
N PRO A 631 -12.42 -2.58 0.19
CA PRO A 631 -12.07 -1.17 0.37
C PRO A 631 -11.97 -0.74 1.83
N LYS A 632 -12.54 -1.51 2.77
CA LYS A 632 -12.56 -1.16 4.19
C LYS A 632 -11.38 -1.79 4.93
N SER A 633 -11.11 -3.06 4.68
CA SER A 633 -10.03 -3.79 5.35
C SER A 633 -8.68 -3.66 4.64
N GLY A 634 -8.67 -3.27 3.35
CA GLY A 634 -7.47 -3.26 2.52
C GLY A 634 -6.96 -4.66 2.13
N GLN A 635 -7.64 -5.72 2.59
CA GLN A 635 -7.19 -7.10 2.40
C GLN A 635 -7.69 -7.70 1.09
N GLN A 636 -6.89 -8.63 0.56
CA GLN A 636 -7.25 -9.41 -0.61
C GLN A 636 -8.26 -10.51 -0.24
N GLU A 637 -9.39 -10.52 -0.93
CA GLU A 637 -10.42 -11.54 -0.84
C GLU A 637 -10.21 -12.63 -1.89
N ASN A 638 -10.67 -13.85 -1.59
CA ASN A 638 -10.64 -14.98 -2.50
C ASN A 638 -12.05 -15.54 -2.73
N VAL A 639 -12.40 -15.78 -3.99
CA VAL A 639 -13.65 -16.49 -4.33
C VAL A 639 -13.36 -17.97 -4.53
N ASN A 640 -13.94 -18.79 -3.64
CA ASN A 640 -13.72 -20.24 -3.60
C ASN A 640 -14.25 -21.01 -4.82
N ASN A 641 -15.07 -20.38 -5.68
CA ASN A 641 -15.60 -20.99 -6.90
C ASN A 641 -14.84 -20.47 -8.14
N PRO A 642 -13.98 -21.31 -8.77
CA PRO A 642 -13.18 -20.88 -9.91
C PRO A 642 -14.00 -20.50 -11.15
N GLU A 643 -15.11 -21.19 -11.43
CA GLU A 643 -15.96 -20.88 -12.59
C GLU A 643 -16.61 -19.50 -12.45
N LEU A 644 -17.11 -19.21 -11.23
CA LEU A 644 -17.67 -17.91 -10.90
C LEU A 644 -16.60 -16.80 -10.95
N SER A 645 -15.45 -17.04 -10.31
CA SER A 645 -14.33 -16.09 -10.29
C SER A 645 -13.84 -15.78 -11.70
N ASN A 646 -13.62 -16.79 -12.55
CA ASN A 646 -13.19 -16.60 -13.93
C ASN A 646 -14.18 -15.76 -14.75
N PHE A 647 -15.48 -15.98 -14.54
CA PHE A 647 -16.51 -15.20 -15.21
C PHE A 647 -16.52 -13.74 -14.74
N LEU A 648 -16.56 -13.49 -13.41
CA LEU A 648 -16.59 -12.14 -12.86
C LEU A 648 -15.29 -11.37 -13.16
N ASN A 649 -14.13 -12.03 -13.09
CA ASN A 649 -12.85 -11.46 -13.53
C ASN A 649 -12.85 -11.19 -15.02
N GLY A 650 -13.37 -12.09 -15.85
CA GLY A 650 -13.46 -11.87 -17.30
C GLY A 650 -14.24 -10.61 -17.66
N VAL A 651 -15.38 -10.38 -17.01
CA VAL A 651 -16.19 -9.16 -17.18
C VAL A 651 -15.43 -7.93 -16.66
N SER A 652 -14.87 -8.02 -15.45
CA SER A 652 -14.18 -6.90 -14.80
C SER A 652 -12.89 -6.49 -15.53
N ARG A 653 -12.13 -7.46 -16.06
CA ARG A 653 -10.94 -7.26 -16.88
C ARG A 653 -11.27 -6.53 -18.17
N GLU A 654 -12.33 -6.95 -18.87
CA GLU A 654 -12.73 -6.30 -20.13
C GLU A 654 -13.22 -4.86 -19.93
N LEU A 655 -13.95 -4.60 -18.84
CA LEU A 655 -14.31 -3.23 -18.42
C LEU A 655 -13.04 -2.42 -18.12
N SER A 656 -12.15 -2.97 -17.30
CA SER A 656 -10.92 -2.29 -16.87
C SER A 656 -10.04 -1.86 -18.03
N LEU A 657 -9.87 -2.74 -19.03
CA LEU A 657 -9.08 -2.42 -20.23
C LEU A 657 -9.70 -1.27 -21.05
N GLN A 658 -11.03 -1.15 -21.09
CA GLN A 658 -11.70 -0.02 -21.74
C GLN A 658 -11.61 1.26 -20.89
N ILE A 659 -11.67 1.16 -19.57
CA ILE A 659 -11.46 2.29 -18.66
C ILE A 659 -10.05 2.86 -18.83
N LEU A 660 -9.03 2.02 -18.77
CA LEU A 660 -7.63 2.43 -19.00
C LEU A 660 -7.44 3.06 -20.40
N LYS A 661 -8.19 2.60 -21.40
CA LYS A 661 -8.21 3.23 -22.73
C LYS A 661 -8.87 4.61 -22.71
N SER A 662 -9.99 4.77 -22.00
CA SER A 662 -10.71 6.04 -21.89
C SER A 662 -9.87 7.15 -21.23
N PHE A 663 -8.98 6.80 -20.29
CA PHE A 663 -8.07 7.76 -19.65
C PHE A 663 -7.14 8.44 -20.65
N LYS A 664 -6.71 7.73 -21.70
CA LYS A 664 -5.89 8.30 -22.79
C LYS A 664 -6.62 9.37 -23.59
N TYR A 665 -7.94 9.37 -23.56
CA TYR A 665 -8.79 10.40 -24.17
C TYR A 665 -9.13 11.54 -23.19
N GLY A 666 -8.63 11.48 -21.95
CA GLY A 666 -8.85 12.50 -20.93
C GLY A 666 -10.11 12.29 -20.07
N VAL A 667 -10.74 11.11 -20.15
CA VAL A 667 -11.82 10.73 -19.23
C VAL A 667 -11.23 10.53 -17.84
N LYS A 668 -11.88 11.06 -16.80
CA LYS A 668 -11.44 10.93 -15.41
C LYS A 668 -12.20 9.80 -14.75
N LYS A 669 -11.57 9.12 -13.78
CA LYS A 669 -12.19 7.98 -13.08
C LYS A 669 -13.52 8.35 -12.43
N TRP A 670 -13.63 9.53 -11.82
CA TRP A 670 -14.86 10.00 -11.17
C TRP A 670 -16.05 10.21 -12.12
N GLN A 671 -15.85 10.19 -13.45
CA GLN A 671 -16.93 10.25 -14.43
C GLN A 671 -17.56 8.88 -14.69
N ILE A 672 -16.88 7.78 -14.35
CA ILE A 672 -17.25 6.44 -14.81
C ILE A 672 -18.20 5.78 -13.81
N ILE A 673 -19.31 5.26 -14.33
CA ILE A 673 -20.24 4.37 -13.63
C ILE A 673 -20.13 2.99 -14.29
N LEU A 674 -19.96 1.94 -13.49
CA LEU A 674 -19.84 0.57 -13.97
C LEU A 674 -21.22 -0.04 -14.21
N ASP A 675 -21.43 -0.69 -15.34
CA ASP A 675 -22.56 -1.61 -15.53
C ASP A 675 -22.02 -2.96 -16.04
N PRO A 676 -22.08 -4.04 -15.24
CA PRO A 676 -21.65 -5.38 -15.67
C PRO A 676 -22.42 -5.95 -16.87
N GLY A 677 -23.48 -5.28 -17.32
CA GLY A 677 -24.20 -5.55 -18.55
C GLY A 677 -25.04 -6.81 -18.46
N VAL A 678 -25.96 -6.86 -17.48
CA VAL A 678 -26.91 -7.98 -17.37
C VAL A 678 -27.68 -8.14 -18.68
N GLY A 679 -27.70 -9.35 -19.23
CA GLY A 679 -28.35 -9.71 -20.49
C GLY A 679 -27.52 -9.44 -21.75
N PHE A 680 -26.34 -8.85 -21.64
CA PHE A 680 -25.46 -8.54 -22.78
C PHE A 680 -24.30 -9.53 -22.87
N ALA A 681 -24.38 -10.47 -23.82
CA ALA A 681 -23.40 -11.55 -23.96
C ALA A 681 -23.19 -12.40 -22.69
N LYS A 682 -24.29 -12.71 -22.00
CA LYS A 682 -24.31 -13.56 -20.80
C LYS A 682 -25.40 -14.63 -20.86
N SER A 683 -25.07 -15.83 -20.40
CA SER A 683 -26.03 -16.93 -20.21
C SER A 683 -26.97 -16.66 -19.02
N LEU A 684 -28.01 -17.48 -18.86
CA LEU A 684 -28.91 -17.40 -17.71
C LEU A 684 -28.16 -17.45 -16.37
N LYS A 685 -27.26 -18.43 -16.20
CA LYS A 685 -26.47 -18.61 -14.96
C LYS A 685 -25.59 -17.39 -14.69
N GLN A 686 -24.95 -16.85 -15.73
CA GLN A 686 -24.08 -15.68 -15.64
C GLN A 686 -24.85 -14.40 -15.27
N ASN A 687 -26.05 -14.20 -15.80
CA ASN A 687 -26.90 -13.07 -15.39
C ASN A 687 -27.27 -13.14 -13.91
N LEU A 688 -27.66 -14.33 -13.43
CA LEU A 688 -27.94 -14.55 -12.01
C LEU A 688 -26.69 -14.36 -11.14
N ALA A 689 -25.53 -14.81 -11.62
CA ALA A 689 -24.25 -14.63 -10.94
C ALA A 689 -23.88 -13.15 -10.75
N ILE A 690 -24.08 -12.30 -11.77
CA ILE A 690 -23.89 -10.84 -11.63
C ILE A 690 -24.81 -10.26 -10.57
N VAL A 691 -26.12 -10.58 -10.62
CA VAL A 691 -27.10 -10.05 -9.67
C VAL A 691 -26.79 -10.48 -8.23
N ALA A 692 -26.34 -11.72 -8.04
CA ALA A 692 -25.99 -12.26 -6.73
C ALA A 692 -24.64 -11.77 -6.20
N ASN A 693 -23.79 -11.15 -7.03
CA ASN A 693 -22.43 -10.76 -6.66
C ASN A 693 -22.08 -9.36 -7.22
N SER A 694 -23.01 -8.40 -7.26
CA SER A 694 -22.71 -7.08 -7.83
C SER A 694 -21.67 -6.30 -7.01
N SER A 695 -21.53 -6.61 -5.72
CA SER A 695 -20.48 -6.07 -4.83
C SER A 695 -19.07 -6.43 -5.29
N TYR A 696 -18.91 -7.51 -6.07
CA TYR A 696 -17.62 -7.92 -6.65
C TYR A 696 -17.01 -6.82 -7.51
N PHE A 697 -17.84 -6.14 -8.31
CA PHE A 697 -17.41 -5.07 -9.19
C PHE A 697 -17.04 -3.78 -8.45
N LYS A 698 -17.18 -3.74 -7.12
CA LYS A 698 -16.68 -2.64 -6.27
C LYS A 698 -15.34 -2.95 -5.61
N LYS A 699 -14.84 -4.18 -5.74
CA LYS A 699 -13.61 -4.67 -5.10
C LYS A 699 -12.52 -5.06 -6.10
N TYR A 700 -12.90 -5.31 -7.35
CA TYR A 700 -11.96 -5.75 -8.38
C TYR A 700 -10.95 -4.65 -8.69
N SER A 701 -9.69 -5.03 -8.81
CA SER A 701 -8.61 -4.16 -9.28
C SER A 701 -7.69 -4.94 -10.22
N ILE A 702 -6.99 -4.23 -11.10
CA ILE A 702 -6.09 -4.82 -12.08
C ILE A 702 -4.80 -4.01 -12.17
N GLN A 703 -3.71 -4.71 -12.39
CA GLN A 703 -2.44 -4.13 -12.79
C GLN A 703 -2.03 -4.70 -14.14
N VAL A 704 -1.75 -3.82 -15.09
CA VAL A 704 -1.26 -4.17 -16.42
C VAL A 704 0.18 -3.72 -16.52
N ASN A 705 1.10 -4.67 -16.57
CA ASN A 705 2.52 -4.43 -16.75
C ASN A 705 2.81 -4.29 -18.25
N LEU A 706 3.30 -3.14 -18.69
CA LEU A 706 3.68 -2.96 -20.10
C LEU A 706 5.09 -3.52 -20.28
N GLN A 707 5.24 -4.57 -21.10
CA GLN A 707 6.56 -4.99 -21.57
C GLN A 707 7.07 -3.97 -22.60
N ASP A 708 8.25 -3.41 -22.35
CA ASP A 708 8.99 -2.71 -23.40
C ASP A 708 9.33 -3.72 -24.48
N LYS A 709 8.81 -3.49 -25.70
CA LYS A 709 8.99 -4.36 -26.88
C LYS A 709 10.46 -4.50 -27.36
N GLU A 710 11.43 -3.98 -26.60
CA GLU A 710 12.84 -3.89 -26.98
C GLU A 710 13.77 -4.75 -26.12
N GLY A 711 13.27 -5.51 -25.13
CA GLY A 711 14.08 -6.52 -24.42
C GLY A 711 15.35 -5.98 -23.76
N ARG A 712 15.36 -4.70 -23.34
CA ARG A 712 16.50 -4.08 -22.67
C ARG A 712 16.50 -4.44 -21.18
N ASP A 713 17.69 -4.74 -20.67
CA ASP A 713 17.98 -5.20 -19.31
C ASP A 713 17.42 -4.24 -18.25
N THR A 714 16.72 -4.79 -17.24
CA THR A 714 15.83 -4.08 -16.30
C THR A 714 16.44 -3.90 -14.91
N SER A 715 17.73 -3.58 -14.84
CA SER A 715 18.37 -3.20 -13.57
C SER A 715 17.95 -1.81 -13.06
N ILE A 716 17.07 -1.10 -13.77
CA ILE A 716 16.41 0.14 -13.32
C ILE A 716 14.89 -0.10 -13.36
N GLN A 717 14.25 -0.12 -12.19
CA GLN A 717 12.82 -0.37 -11.96
C GLN A 717 11.92 0.75 -12.51
N THR A 718 11.87 0.93 -13.82
CA THR A 718 10.83 1.74 -14.48
C THR A 718 10.05 0.90 -15.48
N GLN A 719 9.49 -0.22 -15.02
CA GLN A 719 8.41 -0.87 -15.77
C GLN A 719 7.16 0.01 -15.68
N SER A 720 6.71 0.55 -16.80
CA SER A 720 5.50 1.38 -16.87
C SER A 720 4.26 0.51 -16.64
N SER A 721 3.88 0.29 -15.38
CA SER A 721 2.63 -0.41 -15.03
C SER A 721 1.45 0.55 -14.89
N SER A 722 0.27 0.10 -15.33
CA SER A 722 -1.00 0.80 -15.16
C SER A 722 -1.85 0.04 -14.16
N TYR A 723 -2.15 0.65 -13.02
CA TYR A 723 -3.07 0.12 -12.02
C TYR A 723 -4.43 0.80 -12.14
N LEU A 724 -5.50 0.02 -12.01
CA LEU A 724 -6.87 0.50 -11.93
C LEU A 724 -7.60 -0.27 -10.84
N SER A 725 -8.17 0.45 -9.88
CA SER A 725 -9.11 -0.10 -8.91
C SER A 725 -10.55 0.32 -9.24
N PHE A 726 -11.50 -0.61 -9.08
CA PHE A 726 -12.93 -0.28 -9.07
C PHE A 726 -13.42 0.26 -7.72
N ASN A 727 -12.58 0.23 -6.67
CA ASN A 727 -12.91 0.86 -5.40
C ASN A 727 -13.25 2.34 -5.64
N GLY A 728 -14.33 2.81 -5.00
CA GLY A 728 -14.86 4.15 -5.19
C GLY A 728 -15.75 4.34 -6.44
N MET A 729 -15.81 3.38 -7.38
CA MET A 729 -16.71 3.47 -8.53
C MET A 729 -18.14 3.03 -8.18
N SER A 730 -19.11 3.75 -8.74
CA SER A 730 -20.52 3.38 -8.57
C SER A 730 -20.94 2.27 -9.56
N VAL A 731 -21.89 1.44 -9.17
CA VAL A 731 -22.39 0.30 -9.96
C VAL A 731 -23.87 0.45 -10.27
N LEU A 732 -24.21 0.39 -11.57
CA LEU A 732 -25.56 0.29 -12.09
C LEU A 732 -25.91 -1.17 -12.41
N ILE A 733 -27.13 -1.59 -12.02
CA ILE A 733 -27.70 -2.88 -12.43
C ILE A 733 -29.04 -2.70 -13.16
N GLY A 734 -29.09 -3.14 -14.42
CA GLY A 734 -30.30 -3.14 -15.23
C GLY A 734 -30.85 -4.55 -15.48
N THR A 735 -31.80 -5.01 -14.67
CA THR A 735 -32.43 -6.36 -14.82
C THR A 735 -33.83 -6.32 -15.43
N SER A 736 -34.47 -5.15 -15.42
CA SER A 736 -35.90 -4.98 -15.68
C SER A 736 -36.36 -5.59 -17.00
N ARG A 737 -37.40 -6.44 -16.92
CA ARG A 737 -38.09 -7.10 -18.04
C ARG A 737 -37.20 -7.98 -18.94
N LYS A 738 -35.94 -8.24 -18.59
CA LYS A 738 -35.02 -9.04 -19.42
C LYS A 738 -35.46 -10.50 -19.56
N LYS A 739 -35.09 -11.10 -20.69
CA LYS A 739 -35.54 -12.46 -21.11
C LYS A 739 -35.23 -13.53 -20.06
N PHE A 740 -34.08 -13.45 -19.39
CA PHE A 740 -33.65 -14.44 -18.41
C PHE A 740 -34.64 -14.57 -17.23
N LEU A 741 -35.28 -13.47 -16.81
CA LEU A 741 -36.33 -13.49 -15.78
C LEU A 741 -37.57 -14.27 -16.24
N GLY A 742 -37.93 -14.12 -17.52
CA GLY A 742 -39.00 -14.91 -18.13
C GLY A 742 -38.65 -16.40 -18.16
N THR A 743 -37.39 -16.75 -18.41
CA THR A 743 -36.93 -18.14 -18.37
C THR A 743 -37.01 -18.74 -16.96
N VAL A 744 -36.64 -17.98 -15.91
CA VAL A 744 -36.72 -18.43 -14.52
C VAL A 744 -38.17 -18.62 -14.07
N THR A 745 -39.06 -17.70 -14.45
CA THR A 745 -40.45 -17.67 -13.96
C THR A 745 -41.45 -18.38 -14.87
N GLY A 746 -41.02 -18.92 -16.01
CA GLY A 746 -41.91 -19.46 -17.05
C GLY A 746 -42.68 -18.40 -17.85
N LYS A 747 -42.49 -17.09 -17.57
CA LYS A 747 -43.17 -15.97 -18.22
C LYS A 747 -42.43 -15.50 -19.48
N LEU A 748 -42.40 -16.37 -20.49
CA LEU A 748 -41.58 -16.17 -21.69
C LEU A 748 -42.13 -15.13 -22.67
N ASN A 749 -43.45 -14.95 -22.73
CA ASN A 749 -44.09 -14.22 -23.82
C ASN A 749 -44.29 -12.73 -23.55
N THR A 750 -44.58 -12.35 -22.30
CA THR A 750 -44.96 -10.97 -21.96
C THR A 750 -43.91 -10.32 -21.06
N PRO A 751 -43.12 -9.33 -21.54
CA PRO A 751 -42.12 -8.65 -20.72
C PRO A 751 -42.70 -7.94 -19.49
N SER A 752 -43.91 -7.37 -19.58
CA SER A 752 -44.57 -6.67 -18.46
C SER A 752 -44.95 -7.60 -17.30
N ASP A 753 -45.15 -8.90 -17.55
CA ASP A 753 -45.50 -9.87 -16.50
C ASP A 753 -44.32 -10.21 -15.58
N ARG A 754 -43.13 -9.69 -15.90
CA ARG A 754 -41.87 -9.91 -15.18
C ARG A 754 -41.61 -8.87 -14.07
N ALA A 755 -42.58 -8.03 -13.73
CA ALA A 755 -42.43 -7.00 -12.70
C ALA A 755 -41.99 -7.57 -11.33
N MET A 756 -42.64 -8.63 -10.84
CA MET A 756 -42.26 -9.27 -9.57
C MET A 756 -40.87 -9.92 -9.62
N ALA A 757 -40.50 -10.52 -10.76
CA ALA A 757 -39.16 -11.07 -10.94
C ALA A 757 -38.10 -9.97 -10.96
N THR A 758 -38.43 -8.81 -11.55
CA THR A 758 -37.59 -7.61 -11.54
C THR A 758 -37.40 -7.12 -10.09
N ALA A 759 -38.47 -7.00 -9.31
CA ALA A 759 -38.40 -6.60 -7.91
C ALA A 759 -37.48 -7.51 -7.08
N ALA A 760 -37.55 -8.84 -7.29
CA ALA A 760 -36.65 -9.78 -6.62
C ALA A 760 -35.18 -9.53 -6.98
N THR A 761 -34.87 -9.29 -8.26
CA THR A 761 -33.49 -8.98 -8.66
C THR A 761 -33.01 -7.61 -8.20
N VAL A 762 -33.89 -6.59 -8.16
CA VAL A 762 -33.57 -5.26 -7.62
C VAL A 762 -33.20 -5.37 -6.14
N THR A 763 -34.01 -6.10 -5.36
CA THR A 763 -33.73 -6.38 -3.94
C THR A 763 -32.36 -7.04 -3.76
N SER A 764 -32.08 -8.08 -4.57
CA SER A 764 -30.80 -8.79 -4.54
C SER A 764 -29.62 -7.89 -4.93
N SER A 765 -29.78 -7.00 -5.92
CA SER A 765 -28.73 -6.07 -6.32
C SER A 765 -28.45 -5.02 -5.25
N ILE A 766 -29.48 -4.53 -4.56
CA ILE A 766 -29.32 -3.57 -3.44
C ILE A 766 -28.62 -4.24 -2.25
N GLN A 767 -29.00 -5.48 -1.93
CA GLN A 767 -28.28 -6.30 -0.94
C GLN A 767 -26.79 -6.44 -1.30
N GLN A 768 -26.48 -6.49 -2.59
CA GLN A 768 -25.13 -6.55 -3.14
C GLN A 768 -24.57 -5.16 -3.51
N HIS A 769 -25.01 -4.12 -2.80
CA HIS A 769 -24.49 -2.75 -2.83
C HIS A 769 -24.55 -2.05 -4.19
N ALA A 770 -25.54 -2.35 -5.04
CA ALA A 770 -25.80 -1.54 -6.22
C ALA A 770 -26.16 -0.08 -5.82
N ASP A 771 -25.66 0.88 -6.59
CA ASP A 771 -25.90 2.31 -6.38
C ASP A 771 -27.07 2.80 -7.24
N PHE A 772 -27.24 2.18 -8.40
CA PHE A 772 -28.32 2.50 -9.34
C PHE A 772 -29.06 1.23 -9.75
N VAL A 773 -30.37 1.37 -9.99
CA VAL A 773 -31.18 0.36 -10.65
C VAL A 773 -31.92 0.96 -11.85
N ARG A 774 -31.82 0.28 -13.01
CA ARG A 774 -32.47 0.72 -14.26
C ARG A 774 -33.74 -0.09 -14.51
N VAL A 775 -34.90 0.58 -14.49
CA VAL A 775 -36.22 -0.05 -14.45
C VAL A 775 -37.26 0.61 -15.37
N HIS A 776 -38.20 -0.20 -15.89
CA HIS A 776 -39.36 0.30 -16.63
C HIS A 776 -40.51 0.71 -15.70
N ASP A 777 -40.77 -0.09 -14.66
CA ASP A 777 -41.90 0.07 -13.76
C ASP A 777 -41.48 0.84 -12.49
N VAL A 778 -41.20 2.14 -12.64
CA VAL A 778 -40.63 3.00 -11.57
C VAL A 778 -41.49 2.97 -10.30
N ASP A 779 -42.80 3.20 -10.43
CA ASP A 779 -43.76 3.19 -9.32
C ASP A 779 -43.63 1.95 -8.43
N LYS A 780 -43.66 0.77 -9.06
CA LYS A 780 -43.58 -0.52 -8.36
C LYS A 780 -42.19 -0.76 -7.79
N CYS A 781 -41.14 -0.29 -8.46
CA CYS A 781 -39.76 -0.49 -8.01
C CYS A 781 -39.36 0.49 -6.90
N LYS A 782 -40.02 1.64 -6.78
CA LYS A 782 -39.74 2.62 -5.72
C LYS A 782 -39.92 2.02 -4.33
N ASP A 783 -41.05 1.36 -4.08
CA ASP A 783 -41.32 0.73 -2.78
C ASP A 783 -40.31 -0.39 -2.49
N VAL A 784 -39.93 -1.15 -3.52
CA VAL A 784 -38.91 -2.21 -3.42
C VAL A 784 -37.56 -1.62 -3.05
N VAL A 785 -37.17 -0.51 -3.69
CA VAL A 785 -35.89 0.17 -3.45
C VAL A 785 -35.84 0.73 -2.03
N ILE A 786 -36.83 1.51 -1.62
CA ILE A 786 -36.88 2.10 -0.27
C ILE A 786 -36.88 1.01 0.81
N THR A 787 -37.66 -0.06 0.62
CA THR A 787 -37.68 -1.19 1.55
C THR A 787 -36.33 -1.91 1.60
N SER A 788 -35.68 -2.10 0.46
CA SER A 788 -34.38 -2.78 0.39
C SER A 788 -33.27 -1.92 1.00
N ASP A 789 -33.27 -0.61 0.76
CA ASP A 789 -32.34 0.34 1.37
C ASP A 789 -32.51 0.37 2.89
N ALA A 790 -33.76 0.35 3.40
CA ALA A 790 -34.02 0.25 4.83
C ALA A 790 -33.46 -1.05 5.44
N ILE A 791 -33.61 -2.19 4.75
CA ILE A 791 -33.16 -3.49 5.23
C ILE A 791 -31.62 -3.62 5.19
N TYR A 792 -30.98 -3.24 4.08
CA TYR A 792 -29.58 -3.57 3.81
C TYR A 792 -28.62 -2.40 3.99
N LYS A 793 -29.11 -1.16 3.96
CA LYS A 793 -28.28 0.06 4.06
C LYS A 793 -28.58 0.91 5.29
N ASP A 794 -29.65 0.60 6.04
CA ASP A 794 -30.11 1.39 7.20
C ASP A 794 -30.47 2.84 6.80
N VAL A 795 -31.17 2.99 5.67
CA VAL A 795 -31.62 4.27 5.08
C VAL A 795 -33.14 4.23 4.93
N PHE A 796 -33.88 5.12 5.60
CA PHE A 796 -35.34 5.17 5.57
C PHE A 796 -35.91 6.59 5.71
#